data_AF-A0A0J5QE36-F1
#
_entry.id   AF-A0A0J5QE36-F1
#
_cell.length_a   1.000
_cell.length_b   1.000
_cell.length_c   1.000
_cell.angle_alpha   90.00
_cell.angle_beta   90.00
_cell.angle_gamma   90.00
#
_symmetry.space_group_name_H-M   'P 1'
#
loop_
_entity.id
_entity.type
_entity.pdbx_description
1 polymer ?
#
loop_
_entity_poly.entity_id
_entity_poly.type
_entity_poly.pdbx_seq_one_letter_code
_entity_poly.pdbx_strand_id
1 'polypeptide(L)'
;MSTGQSTETILGCDPQVRVVISEDEGNLVVQVFALDPAATDVDALFFNLTNDAVASDVTIYPAVDTQEITGFDVAPGTLNQMNNGAQLQEAYDCRIEFGQLPSTSQGDIDQAAFTLYLDGEMPLSLSDIDISNMTAVINSDGGNGLALTSSAQAPAPMVETVAVSEDFSGIWSPDQSDAVESDAHWGIHHGKLLTNGWHDGTLQFESVETDGPVSFSVEAQGINLNRFDADGWGRDSLRVEVRLDNGDWILLDEFVVNDAGTALVGSETGQIIGSESGALSYSGGVLDAATDEAQFRIVSDISSYDEIVLFDNVEITVSEAAEAGTGVGTEVVQSEDFDDVYNPSHSAEVVRDDGWEIRNGQAYTDGCNDGKLIFAEVETSEPVALNIDMRAENLRNFENGGWNADSLRLEVQIDGGNWVLLDEFQVNDAGTAMVGSETGQTFDTDLTTLNYSGGVLDTANEDVQFRLVSDLSARDEKIYVDNMQVLTIDDVEGADHIDAGFDEAEVGDTASDQFAGFTVSAQRAGDDPNSENDAMIFDTANPTGGDHDLGFADEGNAIIISEDNDADDPDDNAQGGTITFNFTDPSDVVSLTLLDVEEQGGVIDLYDIDGTLLNSVDIPVRGDHSAQDLDIDTDGVSVMDVTFAGSGAVSNLRYVPTTDDDEDCAQYAVGYDDIALKTALLEEPEEEEQDDAEGMMAFA
;
A
#
# COMPACT_ATOMS: atom_id res chain seq x y z
N MET A 1 22.35 15.96 24.83
CA MET A 1 23.09 15.02 23.96
C MET A 1 22.18 14.84 22.78
N SER A 2 22.60 15.25 21.59
CA SER A 2 21.82 15.07 20.35
C SER A 2 21.55 13.58 20.15
N THR A 3 20.29 13.22 20.01
CA THR A 3 19.78 11.86 19.78
C THR A 3 19.78 11.51 18.29
N GLY A 4 19.98 12.48 17.39
CA GLY A 4 20.00 12.26 15.93
C GLY A 4 18.74 11.60 15.40
N GLN A 5 17.62 11.72 16.13
CA GLN A 5 16.34 11.13 15.73
C GLN A 5 15.76 11.92 14.58
N SER A 6 15.28 11.19 13.58
CA SER A 6 14.55 11.71 12.44
C SER A 6 13.26 10.93 12.32
N THR A 7 12.21 11.61 11.87
CA THR A 7 10.91 11.02 11.57
C THR A 7 10.40 11.67 10.30
N GLU A 8 9.53 10.97 9.59
CA GLU A 8 8.88 11.48 8.40
C GLU A 8 7.39 11.15 8.43
N THR A 9 6.63 11.93 7.67
CA THR A 9 5.21 11.70 7.43
C THR A 9 4.86 12.12 6.01
N ILE A 10 3.89 11.44 5.40
CA ILE A 10 3.31 11.77 4.10
C ILE A 10 1.92 12.34 4.35
N LEU A 11 1.59 13.42 3.64
CA LEU A 11 0.32 14.13 3.74
C LEU A 11 -0.38 14.08 2.39
N GLY A 12 -1.68 13.75 2.38
CA GLY A 12 -2.50 13.64 1.18
C GLY A 12 -2.34 12.30 0.43
N CYS A 13 -3.21 12.07 -0.56
CA CYS A 13 -3.22 10.85 -1.37
C CYS A 13 -2.77 11.15 -2.81
N ASP A 14 -3.32 12.19 -3.44
CA ASP A 14 -2.84 12.75 -4.70
C ASP A 14 -3.35 14.19 -4.87
N PRO A 15 -2.47 15.21 -4.97
CA PRO A 15 -1.03 15.14 -4.82
C PRO A 15 -0.57 14.96 -3.36
N GLN A 16 0.68 14.55 -3.18
CA GLN A 16 1.27 14.27 -1.86
C GLN A 16 2.39 15.23 -1.47
N VAL A 17 2.49 15.50 -0.15
CA VAL A 17 3.58 16.26 0.46
C VAL A 17 4.29 15.42 1.51
N ARG A 18 5.61 15.26 1.36
CA ARG A 18 6.48 14.61 2.34
C ARG A 18 7.09 15.61 3.29
N VAL A 19 6.97 15.36 4.59
CA VAL A 19 7.59 16.17 5.65
C VAL A 19 8.60 15.33 6.42
N VAL A 20 9.84 15.80 6.49
CA VAL A 20 10.93 15.17 7.24
C VAL A 20 11.36 16.09 8.37
N ILE A 21 11.38 15.58 9.60
CA ILE A 21 11.76 16.33 10.80
C ILE A 21 12.91 15.61 11.49
N SER A 22 13.99 16.35 11.75
CA SER A 22 15.17 15.82 12.43
C SER A 22 15.56 16.67 13.64
N GLU A 23 15.97 16.03 14.73
CA GLU A 23 16.50 16.71 15.91
C GLU A 23 17.98 17.04 15.73
N ASP A 24 18.31 18.32 15.81
CA ASP A 24 19.70 18.80 15.79
C ASP A 24 19.98 19.78 16.94
N GLU A 25 20.83 19.34 17.89
CA GLU A 25 21.29 20.12 19.04
C GLU A 25 20.19 20.84 19.86
N GLY A 26 18.98 20.26 19.94
CA GLY A 26 17.83 20.85 20.66
C GLY A 26 16.99 21.80 19.82
N ASN A 27 17.13 21.73 18.49
CA ASN A 27 16.29 22.37 17.48
C ASN A 27 15.69 21.28 16.59
N LEU A 28 14.62 21.62 15.87
CA LEU A 28 14.01 20.75 14.88
C LEU A 28 14.27 21.31 13.49
N VAL A 29 14.98 20.55 12.66
CA VAL A 29 15.17 20.87 11.25
C VAL A 29 14.07 20.17 10.47
N VAL A 30 13.24 20.95 9.79
CA VAL A 30 12.08 20.49 9.03
C VAL A 30 12.34 20.72 7.54
N GLN A 31 12.04 19.71 6.74
CA GLN A 31 12.06 19.78 5.28
C GLN A 31 10.72 19.30 4.75
N VAL A 32 10.17 20.04 3.79
CA VAL A 32 8.88 19.79 3.17
C VAL A 32 9.11 19.65 1.66
N PHE A 33 8.54 18.62 1.04
CA PHE A 33 8.72 18.30 -0.37
C PHE A 33 7.38 17.99 -1.02
N ALA A 34 7.11 18.60 -2.18
CA ALA A 34 6.12 18.10 -3.12
C ALA A 34 6.64 16.82 -3.77
N LEU A 35 5.85 15.74 -3.73
CA LEU A 35 6.20 14.50 -4.42
C LEU A 35 5.93 14.58 -5.94
N ASP A 36 4.91 15.34 -6.34
CA ASP A 36 4.73 15.80 -7.72
C ASP A 36 4.86 17.33 -7.83
N PRO A 37 6.08 17.86 -8.05
CA PRO A 37 6.32 19.29 -8.23
C PRO A 37 5.60 19.92 -9.42
N ALA A 38 5.15 19.13 -10.41
CA ALA A 38 4.44 19.70 -11.56
C ALA A 38 2.99 20.07 -11.23
N ALA A 39 2.40 19.39 -10.23
CA ALA A 39 1.02 19.56 -9.80
C ALA A 39 0.87 20.23 -8.42
N THR A 40 1.97 20.45 -7.70
CA THR A 40 1.94 20.82 -6.27
C THR A 40 2.80 22.04 -5.96
N ASP A 41 2.13 23.15 -5.62
CA ASP A 41 2.76 24.31 -4.98
C ASP A 41 2.49 24.28 -3.47
N VAL A 42 3.52 24.12 -2.63
CA VAL A 42 3.37 24.02 -1.18
C VAL A 42 3.29 25.41 -0.55
N ASP A 43 2.09 25.79 -0.08
CA ASP A 43 1.83 27.14 0.44
C ASP A 43 1.89 27.25 1.96
N ALA A 44 1.60 26.18 2.70
CA ALA A 44 1.67 26.22 4.16
C ALA A 44 1.83 24.85 4.81
N LEU A 45 2.29 24.87 6.06
CA LEU A 45 2.30 23.73 6.99
C LEU A 45 1.66 24.14 8.32
N PHE A 46 0.72 23.32 8.79
CA PHE A 46 0.02 23.44 10.07
C PHE A 46 0.28 22.20 10.93
N PHE A 47 0.40 22.38 12.24
CA PHE A 47 0.55 21.29 13.20
C PHE A 47 0.30 21.74 14.64
N ASN A 48 0.09 20.77 15.53
CA ASN A 48 -0.06 21.00 16.97
C ASN A 48 1.21 20.72 17.76
N LEU A 49 1.34 21.37 18.92
CA LEU A 49 2.35 21.07 19.91
C LEU A 49 1.75 20.05 20.88
N THR A 50 2.52 19.06 21.30
CA THR A 50 2.07 18.14 22.37
C THR A 50 2.06 18.83 23.74
N ASN A 51 2.71 20.00 23.83
CA ASN A 51 2.88 20.77 25.05
C ASN A 51 2.81 22.28 24.79
N ASP A 52 1.62 22.89 24.91
CA ASP A 52 1.38 24.33 24.75
C ASP A 52 2.29 25.24 25.58
N ALA A 53 2.91 24.72 26.65
CA ALA A 53 3.78 25.51 27.51
C ALA A 53 5.04 26.04 26.79
N VAL A 54 5.43 25.43 25.67
CA VAL A 54 6.59 25.89 24.87
C VAL A 54 6.22 26.94 23.84
N ALA A 55 4.93 27.10 23.51
CA ALA A 55 4.41 27.92 22.41
C ALA A 55 4.91 29.37 22.41
N SER A 56 5.06 30.00 23.58
CA SER A 56 5.49 31.42 23.67
C SER A 56 6.94 31.66 23.25
N ASP A 57 7.75 30.60 23.23
CA ASP A 57 9.19 30.67 23.05
C ASP A 57 9.63 30.05 21.70
N VAL A 58 8.72 29.40 20.95
CA VAL A 58 8.99 28.83 19.63
C VAL A 58 9.30 29.94 18.62
N THR A 59 10.42 29.79 17.93
CA THR A 59 10.92 30.69 16.90
C THR A 59 11.39 29.89 15.69
N ILE A 60 11.40 30.53 14.52
CA ILE A 60 11.78 29.92 13.23
C ILE A 60 13.04 30.57 12.63
N TYR A 61 13.83 29.78 11.92
CA TYR A 61 14.92 30.22 11.03
C TYR A 61 14.80 29.51 9.67
N PRO A 62 15.01 30.18 8.51
CA PRO A 62 15.20 31.63 8.34
C PRO A 62 14.04 32.47 8.90
N ALA A 63 14.29 33.76 9.12
CA ALA A 63 13.22 34.65 9.57
C ALA A 63 12.19 34.86 8.44
N VAL A 64 10.94 35.13 8.82
CA VAL A 64 9.86 35.46 7.89
C VAL A 64 10.29 36.58 6.92
N ASP A 65 9.90 36.43 5.65
CA ASP A 65 10.20 37.30 4.51
C ASP A 65 11.70 37.44 4.18
N THR A 66 12.54 36.49 4.60
CA THR A 66 13.97 36.46 4.22
C THR A 66 14.31 35.43 3.16
N GLN A 67 13.50 34.38 3.05
CA GLN A 67 13.57 33.30 2.05
C GLN A 67 12.13 32.86 1.75
N GLU A 68 11.92 31.58 1.45
CA GLU A 68 10.63 30.98 1.09
C GLU A 68 9.60 31.02 2.22
N ILE A 69 9.98 31.32 3.48
CA ILE A 69 9.04 31.48 4.59
C ILE A 69 8.44 32.89 4.56
N THR A 70 7.14 32.98 4.28
CA THR A 70 6.38 34.24 4.15
C THR A 70 5.44 34.50 5.32
N GLY A 71 5.20 33.50 6.17
CA GLY A 71 4.44 33.64 7.41
C GLY A 71 4.88 32.66 8.49
N PHE A 72 4.79 33.06 9.76
CA PHE A 72 5.01 32.19 10.92
C PHE A 72 4.23 32.71 12.13
N ASP A 73 3.33 31.90 12.66
CA ASP A 73 2.55 32.21 13.86
C ASP A 73 2.44 30.98 14.76
N VAL A 74 2.46 31.22 16.07
CA VAL A 74 2.24 30.20 17.10
C VAL A 74 1.20 30.72 18.09
N ALA A 75 0.03 30.11 18.07
CA ALA A 75 -1.10 30.47 18.92
C ALA A 75 -1.98 29.24 19.17
N PRO A 76 -1.72 28.50 20.28
CA PRO A 76 -2.32 27.19 20.53
C PRO A 76 -3.84 27.15 20.34
N GLY A 77 -4.31 26.25 19.48
CA GLY A 77 -5.71 25.93 19.18
C GLY A 77 -6.49 27.06 18.51
N THR A 78 -5.83 28.00 17.82
CA THR A 78 -6.52 29.17 17.23
C THR A 78 -6.21 29.44 15.76
N LEU A 79 -5.24 28.76 15.16
CA LEU A 79 -4.80 29.04 13.79
C LEU A 79 -5.49 28.11 12.81
N ASN A 80 -6.44 28.63 12.03
CA ASN A 80 -7.15 27.85 11.01
C ASN A 80 -7.25 28.57 9.65
N GLN A 81 -6.46 29.63 9.45
CA GLN A 81 -6.56 30.48 8.27
C GLN A 81 -5.16 30.96 7.84
N MET A 82 -4.95 31.05 6.53
CA MET A 82 -3.76 31.62 5.89
C MET A 82 -3.94 33.10 5.54
N ASN A 83 -2.85 33.82 5.28
CA ASN A 83 -2.89 35.24 4.95
C ASN A 83 -3.62 35.54 3.62
N ASN A 84 -3.64 34.59 2.69
CA ASN A 84 -4.40 34.68 1.43
C ASN A 84 -5.91 34.45 1.60
N GLY A 85 -6.36 34.05 2.80
CA GLY A 85 -7.76 33.81 3.12
C GLY A 85 -8.20 32.34 3.03
N ALA A 86 -7.33 31.43 2.58
CA ALA A 86 -7.57 29.99 2.65
C ALA A 86 -7.78 29.54 4.10
N GLN A 87 -8.78 28.70 4.34
CA GLN A 87 -9.27 28.35 5.66
C GLN A 87 -9.42 26.83 5.79
N LEU A 88 -8.79 26.27 6.83
CA LEU A 88 -8.86 24.86 7.18
C LEU A 88 -10.10 24.58 8.03
N GLN A 89 -10.51 23.30 8.07
CA GLN A 89 -11.67 22.85 8.84
C GLN A 89 -11.41 22.91 10.36
N GLU A 90 -10.17 22.64 10.77
CA GLU A 90 -9.73 22.60 12.16
C GLU A 90 -8.73 23.71 12.49
N ALA A 91 -8.50 23.92 13.80
CA ALA A 91 -7.56 24.92 14.29
C ALA A 91 -6.32 24.26 14.88
N TYR A 92 -5.17 24.85 14.57
CA TYR A 92 -3.84 24.36 14.93
C TYR A 92 -3.11 25.33 15.85
N ASP A 93 -2.01 24.87 16.42
CA ASP A 93 -1.14 25.66 17.28
C ASP A 93 -0.11 26.47 16.49
N CYS A 94 0.43 25.89 15.42
CA CYS A 94 1.48 26.46 14.61
C CYS A 94 1.03 26.61 13.15
N ARG A 95 1.41 27.72 12.53
CA ARG A 95 1.23 27.98 11.09
C ARG A 95 2.55 28.49 10.51
N ILE A 96 3.02 27.85 9.45
CA ILE A 96 4.11 28.34 8.61
C ILE A 96 3.56 28.51 7.20
N GLU A 97 3.75 29.68 6.60
CA GLU A 97 3.38 29.95 5.20
C GLU A 97 4.64 30.07 4.36
N PHE A 98 4.57 29.54 3.15
CA PHE A 98 5.61 29.59 2.14
C PHE A 98 5.19 30.47 0.97
N GLY A 99 6.16 30.94 0.20
CA GLY A 99 5.91 31.70 -1.02
C GLY A 99 7.16 32.42 -1.52
N GLN A 100 7.10 32.91 -2.75
CA GLN A 100 8.21 33.63 -3.39
C GLN A 100 8.10 35.16 -3.22
N LEU A 101 6.94 35.64 -2.76
CA LEU A 101 6.67 37.05 -2.49
C LEU A 101 6.40 37.29 -0.99
N PRO A 102 6.91 38.39 -0.40
CA PRO A 102 6.75 38.64 1.03
C PRO A 102 5.30 38.67 1.49
N SER A 103 5.02 37.98 2.60
CA SER A 103 3.69 37.87 3.23
C SER A 103 2.57 37.33 2.32
N THR A 104 2.91 36.52 1.31
CA THR A 104 1.94 35.88 0.41
C THR A 104 2.31 34.42 0.16
N SER A 105 1.33 33.60 -0.22
CA SER A 105 1.53 32.27 -0.79
C SER A 105 2.14 32.29 -2.19
N GLN A 106 1.96 33.40 -2.92
CA GLN A 106 2.34 33.53 -4.33
C GLN A 106 3.71 32.95 -4.69
N GLY A 107 3.72 31.98 -5.58
CA GLY A 107 4.96 31.33 -5.97
C GLY A 107 4.76 30.02 -6.70
N ASP A 108 5.79 29.20 -6.56
CA ASP A 108 5.81 27.79 -6.90
C ASP A 108 6.92 27.19 -6.01
N ILE A 109 6.53 26.46 -4.97
CA ILE A 109 7.38 25.94 -3.90
C ILE A 109 7.35 24.41 -3.93
N ASP A 110 8.28 23.83 -4.69
CA ASP A 110 8.49 22.36 -4.73
C ASP A 110 9.07 21.82 -3.41
N GLN A 111 9.84 22.65 -2.71
CA GLN A 111 10.56 22.29 -1.50
C GLN A 111 10.76 23.50 -0.59
N ALA A 112 10.55 23.32 0.71
CA ALA A 112 10.90 24.30 1.73
C ALA A 112 11.70 23.65 2.87
N ALA A 113 12.61 24.41 3.49
CA ALA A 113 13.37 23.94 4.65
C ALA A 113 13.54 25.03 5.69
N PHE A 114 13.33 24.67 6.96
CA PHE A 114 13.41 25.61 8.08
C PHE A 114 13.81 24.90 9.37
N THR A 115 14.11 25.70 10.40
CA THR A 115 14.50 25.23 11.72
C THR A 115 13.63 25.88 12.77
N LEU A 116 12.99 25.07 13.61
CA LEU A 116 12.27 25.52 14.80
C LEU A 116 13.15 25.36 16.03
N TYR A 117 13.13 26.38 16.90
CA TYR A 117 13.90 26.37 18.14
C TYR A 117 13.21 27.20 19.22
N LEU A 118 13.58 26.98 20.48
CA LEU A 118 13.11 27.80 21.60
C LEU A 118 14.10 28.94 21.87
N ASP A 119 13.62 30.17 22.02
CA ASP A 119 14.44 31.33 22.42
C ASP A 119 14.84 31.28 23.93
N GLY A 120 14.42 30.23 24.64
CA GLY A 120 14.67 29.93 26.05
C GLY A 120 15.82 28.94 26.32
N GLU A 121 15.98 28.50 27.58
CA GLU A 121 17.05 27.55 27.99
C GLU A 121 16.66 26.06 27.81
N MET A 122 15.44 25.75 27.35
CA MET A 122 14.98 24.36 27.14
C MET A 122 15.12 23.95 25.66
N PRO A 123 15.53 22.69 25.37
CA PRO A 123 15.59 22.19 24.00
C PRO A 123 14.18 21.90 23.45
N LEU A 124 14.00 22.06 22.14
CA LEU A 124 12.86 21.54 21.39
C LEU A 124 13.18 20.13 20.90
N SER A 125 12.22 19.21 20.97
CA SER A 125 12.35 17.81 20.55
C SER A 125 11.13 17.36 19.74
N LEU A 126 11.24 16.24 19.04
CA LEU A 126 10.14 15.59 18.32
C LEU A 126 8.97 15.27 19.25
N SER A 127 9.25 14.99 20.53
CA SER A 127 8.20 14.76 21.52
C SER A 127 7.36 16.00 21.84
N ASP A 128 7.79 17.20 21.42
CA ASP A 128 7.07 18.46 21.62
C ASP A 128 6.14 18.81 20.43
N ILE A 129 6.17 18.05 19.32
CA ILE A 129 5.33 18.24 18.12
C ILE A 129 4.41 17.03 17.93
N ASP A 130 3.14 17.27 17.67
CA ASP A 130 2.19 16.25 17.26
C ASP A 130 2.27 16.05 15.74
N ILE A 131 3.04 15.04 15.32
CA ILE A 131 3.26 14.71 13.91
C ILE A 131 2.01 14.07 13.29
N SER A 132 1.17 13.44 14.11
CA SER A 132 -0.06 12.76 13.67
C SER A 132 -1.20 13.72 13.30
N ASN A 133 -1.00 15.02 13.53
CA ASN A 133 -1.94 16.09 13.22
C ASN A 133 -1.32 17.13 12.28
N MET A 134 -0.37 16.73 11.42
CA MET A 134 0.19 17.64 10.43
C MET A 134 -0.75 17.83 9.25
N THR A 135 -0.75 19.04 8.69
CA THR A 135 -1.51 19.37 7.49
C THR A 135 -0.73 20.32 6.60
N ALA A 136 -0.55 19.96 5.33
CA ALA A 136 -0.01 20.84 4.31
C ALA A 136 -1.15 21.51 3.55
N VAL A 137 -0.99 22.77 3.15
CA VAL A 137 -1.91 23.41 2.21
C VAL A 137 -1.16 23.66 0.91
N ILE A 138 -1.80 23.33 -0.20
CA ILE A 138 -1.22 23.45 -1.54
C ILE A 138 -2.13 24.25 -2.48
N ASN A 139 -1.55 24.81 -3.55
CA ASN A 139 -2.28 25.41 -4.69
C ASN A 139 -3.35 26.46 -4.31
N SER A 140 -3.16 27.14 -3.18
CA SER A 140 -4.12 28.04 -2.54
C SER A 140 -4.14 29.46 -3.11
N ASP A 141 -3.18 29.80 -3.97
CA ASP A 141 -3.09 31.10 -4.65
C ASP A 141 -4.32 31.46 -5.50
N GLY A 142 -4.96 30.45 -6.12
CA GLY A 142 -6.01 30.62 -7.12
C GLY A 142 -7.44 30.53 -6.61
N GLY A 143 -7.64 30.26 -5.31
CA GLY A 143 -8.98 29.98 -4.76
C GLY A 143 -9.38 28.50 -4.81
N ASN A 144 -8.49 27.61 -5.24
CA ASN A 144 -8.73 26.17 -5.39
C ASN A 144 -7.77 25.33 -4.52
N GLY A 145 -7.36 25.85 -3.36
CA GLY A 145 -6.38 25.16 -2.52
C GLY A 145 -6.90 23.85 -1.94
N LEU A 146 -5.97 22.93 -1.67
CA LEU A 146 -6.23 21.67 -0.98
C LEU A 146 -5.48 21.64 0.34
N ALA A 147 -6.12 21.13 1.39
CA ALA A 147 -5.47 20.77 2.63
C ALA A 147 -5.22 19.27 2.63
N LEU A 148 -3.95 18.87 2.73
CA LEU A 148 -3.49 17.50 2.80
C LEU A 148 -3.22 17.17 4.27
N THR A 149 -4.07 16.36 4.88
CA THR A 149 -3.90 15.89 6.27
C THR A 149 -3.06 14.60 6.30
N SER A 150 -2.60 14.21 7.48
CA SER A 150 -2.02 12.88 7.68
C SER A 150 -3.15 11.85 7.75
N SER A 151 -3.40 11.10 6.68
CA SER A 151 -4.10 9.81 6.78
C SER A 151 -3.13 8.86 7.45
N ALA A 152 -3.63 8.02 8.35
CA ALA A 152 -3.03 6.72 8.53
C ALA A 152 -3.32 5.89 7.28
N GLN A 153 -2.81 6.30 6.11
CA GLN A 153 -2.78 5.41 4.97
C GLN A 153 -1.59 4.51 5.24
N ALA A 154 -1.90 3.29 5.64
CA ALA A 154 -0.94 2.22 5.44
C ALA A 154 -0.48 2.33 3.97
N PRO A 155 0.82 2.21 3.67
CA PRO A 155 1.23 1.96 2.30
C PRO A 155 0.35 0.82 1.76
N ALA A 156 0.00 0.88 0.46
CA ALA A 156 -0.80 -0.16 -0.19
C ALA A 156 -0.36 -1.53 0.33
N PRO A 157 -1.29 -2.41 0.78
CA PRO A 157 -0.90 -3.66 1.40
C PRO A 157 0.06 -4.39 0.46
N MET A 158 1.29 -4.55 0.92
CA MET A 158 2.33 -5.16 0.13
C MET A 158 2.19 -6.67 0.27
N VAL A 159 2.05 -7.36 -0.85
CA VAL A 159 2.01 -8.82 -0.88
C VAL A 159 3.43 -9.31 -1.09
N GLU A 160 3.93 -10.14 -0.18
CA GLU A 160 5.22 -10.81 -0.36
C GLU A 160 5.06 -12.01 -1.29
N THR A 161 5.81 -12.02 -2.41
CA THR A 161 5.81 -13.11 -3.38
C THR A 161 7.21 -13.67 -3.56
N VAL A 162 7.33 -15.00 -3.67
CA VAL A 162 8.61 -15.66 -3.95
C VAL A 162 8.92 -15.51 -5.44
N ALA A 163 9.73 -14.51 -5.78
CA ALA A 163 10.14 -14.22 -7.15
C ALA A 163 11.16 -15.25 -7.68
N VAL A 164 12.03 -15.77 -6.82
CA VAL A 164 13.03 -16.78 -7.19
C VAL A 164 13.05 -17.90 -6.15
N SER A 165 13.00 -19.14 -6.61
CA SER A 165 13.22 -20.34 -5.79
C SER A 165 14.09 -21.34 -6.57
N GLU A 166 15.23 -21.73 -6.03
CA GLU A 166 16.18 -22.63 -6.69
C GLU A 166 16.86 -23.58 -5.68
N ASP A 167 16.75 -24.88 -5.91
CA ASP A 167 17.29 -25.95 -5.06
C ASP A 167 18.51 -26.67 -5.69
N PHE A 168 18.96 -26.18 -6.85
CA PHE A 168 20.05 -26.69 -7.70
C PHE A 168 19.97 -28.21 -7.98
N SER A 169 18.82 -28.82 -7.78
CA SER A 169 18.64 -30.26 -7.87
C SER A 169 18.41 -30.68 -9.30
N GLY A 170 19.20 -31.63 -9.77
CA GLY A 170 19.05 -32.19 -11.12
C GLY A 170 19.81 -31.44 -12.23
N ILE A 171 20.50 -30.34 -11.90
CA ILE A 171 21.44 -29.67 -12.78
C ILE A 171 22.90 -30.05 -12.48
N TRP A 172 23.82 -29.75 -13.40
CA TRP A 172 25.23 -30.13 -13.33
C TRP A 172 26.19 -28.94 -13.40
N SER A 173 25.67 -27.76 -13.67
CA SER A 173 26.39 -26.49 -13.79
C SER A 173 25.42 -25.34 -13.48
N PRO A 174 25.85 -24.26 -12.80
CA PRO A 174 24.93 -23.20 -12.37
C PRO A 174 24.27 -22.44 -13.52
N ASP A 175 24.95 -22.33 -14.67
CA ASP A 175 24.45 -21.71 -15.91
C ASP A 175 23.25 -22.45 -16.55
N GLN A 176 22.80 -23.56 -15.94
CA GLN A 176 21.59 -24.28 -16.35
C GLN A 176 20.34 -23.85 -15.58
N SER A 177 20.49 -23.06 -14.51
CA SER A 177 19.39 -22.48 -13.76
C SER A 177 19.01 -21.13 -14.37
N ASP A 178 17.71 -20.89 -14.52
CA ASP A 178 17.19 -19.60 -14.98
C ASP A 178 17.29 -18.52 -13.88
N ALA A 179 17.64 -18.89 -12.64
CA ALA A 179 17.87 -17.95 -11.54
C ALA A 179 19.29 -17.35 -11.55
N VAL A 180 20.21 -17.85 -12.37
CA VAL A 180 21.63 -17.48 -12.37
C VAL A 180 21.99 -16.66 -13.62
N GLU A 181 22.20 -15.36 -13.44
CA GLU A 181 22.67 -14.46 -14.52
C GLU A 181 24.14 -14.71 -14.86
N SER A 182 24.99 -14.95 -13.86
CA SER A 182 26.41 -15.20 -14.04
C SER A 182 26.94 -16.20 -13.01
N ASP A 183 27.38 -17.36 -13.48
CA ASP A 183 27.90 -18.47 -12.66
C ASP A 183 29.32 -18.23 -12.11
N ALA A 184 30.09 -17.35 -12.75
CA ALA A 184 31.50 -17.07 -12.44
C ALA A 184 32.35 -18.32 -12.14
N HIS A 185 32.14 -19.40 -12.89
CA HIS A 185 32.84 -20.69 -12.73
C HIS A 185 32.56 -21.44 -11.42
N TRP A 186 31.48 -21.12 -10.71
CA TRP A 186 31.00 -21.92 -9.60
C TRP A 186 30.62 -23.34 -10.05
N GLY A 187 30.66 -24.31 -9.14
CA GLY A 187 30.38 -25.71 -9.43
C GLY A 187 29.02 -26.16 -8.89
N ILE A 188 28.51 -27.29 -9.39
CA ILE A 188 27.43 -28.04 -8.74
C ILE A 188 28.01 -29.34 -8.16
N HIS A 189 27.74 -29.60 -6.88
CA HIS A 189 28.14 -30.82 -6.19
C HIS A 189 26.96 -31.44 -5.43
N HIS A 190 26.51 -32.61 -5.88
CA HIS A 190 25.39 -33.34 -5.26
C HIS A 190 24.07 -32.54 -5.16
N GLY A 191 23.80 -31.69 -6.15
CA GLY A 191 22.60 -30.85 -6.16
C GLY A 191 22.74 -29.57 -5.35
N LYS A 192 23.97 -29.19 -4.96
CA LYS A 192 24.26 -27.94 -4.24
C LYS A 192 25.26 -27.10 -5.04
N LEU A 193 25.11 -25.78 -5.00
CA LEU A 193 26.15 -24.86 -5.45
C LEU A 193 27.43 -25.08 -4.63
N LEU A 194 28.58 -24.99 -5.27
CA LEU A 194 29.89 -25.18 -4.65
C LEU A 194 30.82 -24.03 -5.04
N THR A 195 31.42 -23.43 -4.01
CA THR A 195 32.57 -22.54 -4.14
C THR A 195 33.79 -23.09 -3.40
N ASN A 196 34.98 -22.89 -3.98
CA ASN A 196 36.31 -23.15 -3.42
C ASN A 196 37.38 -22.45 -4.25
N GLY A 197 38.67 -22.61 -3.94
CA GLY A 197 39.74 -21.96 -4.71
C GLY A 197 39.94 -22.37 -6.18
N TRP A 198 39.11 -23.27 -6.73
CA TRP A 198 39.00 -23.52 -8.18
C TRP A 198 37.66 -23.08 -8.79
N HIS A 199 36.67 -22.82 -7.95
CA HIS A 199 35.32 -22.40 -8.26
C HIS A 199 35.06 -21.13 -7.47
N ASP A 200 35.65 -20.02 -7.92
CA ASP A 200 35.77 -18.77 -7.17
C ASP A 200 35.41 -17.57 -8.04
N GLY A 201 34.98 -16.47 -7.43
CA GLY A 201 34.48 -15.30 -8.12
C GLY A 201 33.04 -14.95 -7.74
N THR A 202 32.35 -14.21 -8.60
CA THR A 202 31.07 -13.56 -8.28
C THR A 202 29.90 -14.28 -8.94
N LEU A 203 29.19 -15.09 -8.15
CA LEU A 203 27.91 -15.67 -8.56
C LEU A 203 26.84 -14.57 -8.48
N GLN A 204 26.17 -14.28 -9.59
CA GLN A 204 25.09 -13.29 -9.66
C GLN A 204 23.78 -13.99 -10.01
N PHE A 205 22.73 -13.67 -9.25
CA PHE A 205 21.38 -14.09 -9.55
C PHE A 205 20.73 -13.12 -10.53
N GLU A 206 19.70 -13.56 -11.24
CA GLU A 206 18.87 -12.67 -12.07
C GLU A 206 18.25 -11.56 -11.20
N SER A 207 18.04 -10.38 -11.81
CA SER A 207 17.33 -9.28 -11.14
C SER A 207 15.84 -9.58 -11.01
N VAL A 208 15.24 -9.15 -9.90
CA VAL A 208 13.80 -9.24 -9.65
C VAL A 208 13.20 -7.83 -9.59
N GLU A 209 12.01 -7.67 -10.15
CA GLU A 209 11.21 -6.45 -10.02
C GLU A 209 10.48 -6.47 -8.66
N THR A 210 10.31 -5.31 -8.03
CA THR A 210 9.69 -5.16 -6.70
C THR A 210 9.14 -3.74 -6.54
N ASP A 211 7.99 -3.60 -5.92
CA ASP A 211 7.41 -2.29 -5.59
C ASP A 211 7.77 -1.83 -4.17
N GLY A 212 8.47 -2.68 -3.41
CA GLY A 212 8.82 -2.41 -2.02
C GLY A 212 9.88 -3.36 -1.46
N PRO A 213 9.88 -3.61 -0.14
CA PRO A 213 10.92 -4.37 0.54
C PRO A 213 11.21 -5.74 -0.09
N VAL A 214 12.46 -6.18 -0.02
CA VAL A 214 12.88 -7.50 -0.52
C VAL A 214 13.55 -8.33 0.57
N SER A 215 13.46 -9.66 0.46
CA SER A 215 14.23 -10.57 1.30
C SER A 215 14.97 -11.63 0.49
N PHE A 216 16.06 -12.13 1.05
CA PHE A 216 16.91 -13.15 0.44
C PHE A 216 17.26 -14.21 1.46
N SER A 217 17.04 -15.47 1.11
CA SER A 217 17.47 -16.60 1.92
C SER A 217 18.25 -17.63 1.10
N VAL A 218 19.18 -18.31 1.77
CA VAL A 218 19.96 -19.40 1.17
C VAL A 218 20.47 -20.33 2.26
N GLU A 219 20.39 -21.64 2.06
CA GLU A 219 21.08 -22.59 2.92
C GLU A 219 22.57 -22.64 2.60
N ALA A 220 23.42 -22.55 3.61
CA ALA A 220 24.87 -22.66 3.47
C ALA A 220 25.46 -23.74 4.38
N GLN A 221 26.49 -24.43 3.87
CA GLN A 221 27.27 -25.42 4.62
C GLN A 221 28.76 -25.30 4.32
N GLY A 222 29.57 -25.13 5.37
CA GLY A 222 31.02 -25.14 5.28
C GLY A 222 31.63 -26.52 5.47
N ILE A 223 32.61 -26.89 4.64
CA ILE A 223 33.34 -28.16 4.74
C ILE A 223 34.82 -27.88 5.04
N ASN A 224 35.37 -28.61 6.02
CA ASN A 224 36.74 -28.42 6.51
C ASN A 224 37.04 -26.97 6.96
N LEU A 225 36.10 -26.33 7.65
CA LEU A 225 36.18 -24.94 8.13
C LEU A 225 37.51 -24.57 8.81
N ASN A 226 38.18 -25.54 9.45
CA ASN A 226 39.49 -25.35 10.07
C ASN A 226 40.66 -25.13 9.08
N ARG A 227 40.40 -25.11 7.77
CA ARG A 227 41.40 -24.89 6.72
C ARG A 227 41.39 -23.48 6.16
N PHE A 228 40.26 -22.78 6.29
CA PHE A 228 40.13 -21.39 5.85
C PHE A 228 41.14 -20.51 6.59
N ASP A 229 41.72 -19.56 5.87
CA ASP A 229 42.71 -18.63 6.38
C ASP A 229 42.02 -17.31 6.80
N ALA A 230 42.05 -16.99 8.09
CA ALA A 230 41.40 -15.79 8.65
C ALA A 230 42.16 -14.47 8.36
N ASP A 231 43.43 -14.54 7.99
CA ASP A 231 44.34 -13.39 7.98
C ASP A 231 45.41 -13.46 6.88
N GLY A 232 45.85 -12.29 6.40
CA GLY A 232 47.01 -12.16 5.53
C GLY A 232 46.67 -12.06 4.03
N TRP A 233 47.62 -12.41 3.17
CA TRP A 233 47.49 -12.27 1.70
C TRP A 233 46.68 -13.39 1.04
N GLY A 234 46.21 -14.36 1.83
CA GLY A 234 45.27 -15.40 1.42
C GLY A 234 44.14 -15.49 2.42
N ARG A 235 43.68 -14.33 2.95
CA ARG A 235 42.48 -14.32 3.78
C ARG A 235 41.33 -14.76 2.92
N ASP A 236 40.67 -15.85 3.29
CA ASP A 236 39.49 -16.31 2.58
C ASP A 236 38.26 -15.55 3.10
N SER A 237 37.45 -15.03 2.19
CA SER A 237 36.16 -14.45 2.56
C SER A 237 35.07 -14.75 1.55
N LEU A 238 33.83 -14.69 2.02
CA LEU A 238 32.64 -14.81 1.22
C LEU A 238 31.74 -13.61 1.53
N ARG A 239 31.28 -12.89 0.51
CA ARG A 239 30.44 -11.71 0.69
C ARG A 239 29.08 -11.92 0.05
N VAL A 240 28.03 -11.58 0.80
CA VAL A 240 26.68 -11.47 0.27
C VAL A 240 26.42 -9.99 0.05
N GLU A 241 26.03 -9.62 -1.16
CA GLU A 241 25.82 -8.24 -1.56
C GLU A 241 24.51 -8.11 -2.34
N VAL A 242 23.88 -6.94 -2.23
CA VAL A 242 22.65 -6.58 -2.94
C VAL A 242 22.88 -5.32 -3.77
N ARG A 243 22.18 -5.17 -4.88
CA ARG A 243 22.04 -3.92 -5.62
C ARG A 243 20.54 -3.61 -5.71
N LEU A 244 20.15 -2.39 -5.34
CA LEU A 244 18.78 -1.91 -5.42
C LEU A 244 18.67 -0.84 -6.51
N ASP A 245 17.58 -0.86 -7.28
CA ASP A 245 17.16 0.15 -8.25
C ASP A 245 18.30 0.60 -9.19
N ASN A 246 19.02 -0.38 -9.77
CA ASN A 246 20.18 -0.16 -10.63
C ASN A 246 21.35 0.63 -9.99
N GLY A 247 21.42 0.68 -8.65
CA GLY A 247 22.41 1.42 -7.87
C GLY A 247 23.80 0.77 -7.73
N ASP A 248 24.54 1.15 -6.69
CA ASP A 248 25.82 0.51 -6.34
C ASP A 248 25.60 -0.78 -5.55
N TRP A 249 26.56 -1.72 -5.61
CA TRP A 249 26.52 -2.93 -4.79
C TRP A 249 26.79 -2.63 -3.32
N ILE A 250 25.88 -3.07 -2.45
CA ILE A 250 25.88 -2.86 -1.00
C ILE A 250 26.20 -4.18 -0.31
N LEU A 251 27.08 -4.15 0.69
CA LEU A 251 27.45 -5.31 1.48
C LEU A 251 26.34 -5.63 2.49
N LEU A 252 25.79 -6.85 2.42
CA LEU A 252 24.91 -7.40 3.45
C LEU A 252 25.72 -8.17 4.50
N ASP A 253 26.71 -8.94 4.06
CA ASP A 253 27.61 -9.60 5.00
C ASP A 253 28.97 -9.99 4.39
N GLU A 254 30.03 -9.96 5.19
CA GLU A 254 31.33 -10.58 4.88
C GLU A 254 31.63 -11.70 5.89
N PHE A 255 31.60 -12.95 5.41
CA PHE A 255 31.92 -14.14 6.18
C PHE A 255 33.42 -14.42 6.18
N VAL A 256 34.00 -14.49 7.38
CA VAL A 256 35.40 -14.88 7.61
C VAL A 256 35.45 -15.96 8.69
N VAL A 257 36.41 -16.88 8.59
CA VAL A 257 36.56 -17.95 9.59
C VAL A 257 36.87 -17.39 10.98
N ASN A 258 36.22 -17.93 12.00
CA ASN A 258 36.50 -17.56 13.38
C ASN A 258 37.86 -18.08 13.87
N ASP A 259 38.38 -17.50 14.96
CA ASP A 259 39.66 -17.88 15.59
C ASP A 259 39.77 -19.39 15.91
N ALA A 260 38.64 -20.06 16.11
CA ALA A 260 38.58 -21.49 16.43
C ALA A 260 38.65 -22.40 15.18
N GLY A 261 38.47 -21.87 13.97
CA GLY A 261 38.40 -22.66 12.74
C GLY A 261 37.17 -23.56 12.68
N THR A 262 36.04 -23.09 13.23
CA THR A 262 34.83 -23.91 13.42
C THR A 262 33.61 -23.41 12.66
N ALA A 263 33.65 -22.16 12.19
CA ALA A 263 32.55 -21.46 11.54
C ALA A 263 33.12 -20.30 10.71
N LEU A 264 32.47 -19.97 9.59
CA LEU A 264 32.57 -18.64 9.00
C LEU A 264 31.50 -17.76 9.66
N VAL A 265 31.86 -16.54 10.05
CA VAL A 265 30.97 -15.63 10.79
C VAL A 265 30.85 -14.33 10.00
N GLY A 266 29.61 -13.89 9.79
CA GLY A 266 29.28 -12.63 9.15
C GLY A 266 29.72 -11.40 9.97
N SER A 267 30.18 -10.36 9.28
CA SER A 267 30.59 -9.07 9.82
C SER A 267 29.42 -8.19 10.26
N GLU A 268 28.28 -8.21 9.56
CA GLU A 268 27.16 -7.30 9.82
C GLU A 268 26.07 -7.98 10.67
N THR A 269 25.65 -9.18 10.27
CA THR A 269 24.52 -9.88 10.94
C THR A 269 24.98 -10.84 12.04
N GLY A 270 26.24 -11.27 11.99
CA GLY A 270 26.77 -12.31 12.87
C GLY A 270 26.31 -13.73 12.52
N GLN A 271 25.61 -13.92 11.40
CA GLN A 271 25.19 -15.23 10.90
C GLN A 271 26.38 -16.17 10.70
N ILE A 272 26.13 -17.48 10.82
CA ILE A 272 27.18 -18.49 10.86
C ILE A 272 26.99 -19.53 9.75
N ILE A 273 28.06 -19.75 8.98
CA ILE A 273 28.18 -20.93 8.11
C ILE A 273 28.95 -22.00 8.87
N GLY A 274 28.21 -23.00 9.36
CA GLY A 274 28.72 -24.12 10.15
C GLY A 274 29.03 -25.37 9.32
N SER A 275 29.40 -26.45 10.00
CA SER A 275 29.63 -27.76 9.34
C SER A 275 28.34 -28.50 8.96
N GLU A 276 27.21 -28.05 9.48
CA GLU A 276 25.86 -28.51 9.14
C GLU A 276 25.20 -27.46 8.23
N SER A 277 24.23 -27.87 7.41
CA SER A 277 23.42 -26.93 6.59
C SER A 277 22.64 -26.02 7.53
N GLY A 278 22.69 -24.72 7.30
CA GLY A 278 21.88 -23.73 8.01
C GLY A 278 21.44 -22.62 7.08
N ALA A 279 20.25 -22.06 7.32
CA ALA A 279 19.74 -20.93 6.56
C ALA A 279 20.51 -19.65 6.90
N LEU A 280 20.88 -18.91 5.85
CA LEU A 280 21.25 -17.51 5.92
C LEU A 280 20.04 -16.71 5.42
N SER A 281 19.59 -15.74 6.21
CA SER A 281 18.41 -14.92 5.89
C SER A 281 18.76 -13.44 5.98
N TYR A 282 18.25 -12.66 5.04
CA TYR A 282 18.46 -11.23 4.90
C TYR A 282 17.12 -10.57 4.61
N SER A 283 16.66 -9.72 5.53
CA SER A 283 15.48 -8.87 5.41
C SER A 283 15.72 -7.59 6.21
N GLY A 284 14.91 -6.55 5.99
CA GLY A 284 15.03 -5.32 6.75
C GLY A 284 16.15 -4.38 6.29
N GLY A 285 16.16 -3.18 6.86
CA GLY A 285 17.28 -2.23 6.78
C GLY A 285 17.44 -1.66 5.38
N VAL A 286 18.59 -1.89 4.73
CA VAL A 286 18.80 -1.40 3.36
C VAL A 286 17.86 -2.06 2.37
N LEU A 287 17.41 -3.29 2.64
CA LEU A 287 16.50 -4.04 1.77
C LEU A 287 15.06 -3.49 1.78
N ASP A 288 14.70 -2.69 2.80
CA ASP A 288 13.40 -2.01 2.88
C ASP A 288 13.31 -0.79 1.96
N ALA A 289 14.44 -0.37 1.39
CA ALA A 289 14.53 0.82 0.55
C ALA A 289 14.36 0.52 -0.96
N ALA A 290 14.08 -0.73 -1.33
CA ALA A 290 13.86 -1.12 -2.72
C ALA A 290 12.51 -0.58 -3.21
N THR A 291 12.46 -0.09 -4.46
CA THR A 291 11.24 0.50 -5.04
C THR A 291 11.00 0.14 -6.51
N ASP A 292 11.93 -0.54 -7.17
CA ASP A 292 11.85 -0.92 -8.58
C ASP A 292 12.47 -2.29 -8.84
N GLU A 293 13.74 -2.48 -8.48
CA GLU A 293 14.42 -3.77 -8.69
C GLU A 293 15.42 -4.11 -7.60
N ALA A 294 15.61 -5.41 -7.36
CA ALA A 294 16.67 -5.93 -6.52
C ALA A 294 17.49 -7.01 -7.23
N GLN A 295 18.79 -7.04 -6.98
CA GLN A 295 19.67 -8.09 -7.47
C GLN A 295 20.65 -8.53 -6.39
N PHE A 296 20.76 -9.84 -6.18
CA PHE A 296 21.67 -10.42 -5.19
C PHE A 296 22.88 -11.08 -5.86
N ARG A 297 24.02 -11.05 -5.16
CA ARG A 297 25.21 -11.80 -5.56
C ARG A 297 25.99 -12.34 -4.37
N ILE A 298 26.70 -13.43 -4.61
CA ILE A 298 27.65 -14.00 -3.67
C ILE A 298 29.05 -13.90 -4.27
N VAL A 299 29.92 -13.16 -3.61
CA VAL A 299 31.33 -13.00 -4.00
C VAL A 299 32.19 -13.91 -3.15
N SER A 300 32.76 -14.94 -3.78
CA SER A 300 33.77 -15.77 -3.16
C SER A 300 35.17 -15.21 -3.45
N ASP A 301 36.03 -15.24 -2.43
CA ASP A 301 37.49 -15.09 -2.51
C ASP A 301 38.10 -16.20 -1.64
N ILE A 302 38.10 -17.43 -2.16
CA ILE A 302 38.65 -18.61 -1.48
C ILE A 302 39.93 -19.04 -2.18
N SER A 303 40.99 -19.30 -1.43
CA SER A 303 42.33 -19.50 -1.98
C SER A 303 42.70 -20.96 -2.27
N SER A 304 42.06 -21.93 -1.60
CA SER A 304 42.39 -23.36 -1.73
C SER A 304 41.19 -24.24 -2.12
N TYR A 305 41.47 -25.34 -2.83
CA TYR A 305 40.44 -26.26 -3.33
C TYR A 305 39.77 -27.13 -2.24
N ASP A 306 40.35 -27.17 -1.05
CA ASP A 306 39.89 -27.97 0.10
C ASP A 306 39.22 -27.15 1.21
N GLU A 307 39.07 -25.85 0.98
CA GLU A 307 38.13 -24.92 1.61
C GLU A 307 36.87 -24.90 0.75
N ILE A 308 35.76 -25.44 1.24
CA ILE A 308 34.55 -25.62 0.44
C ILE A 308 33.38 -25.02 1.19
N VAL A 309 32.57 -24.24 0.49
CA VAL A 309 31.24 -23.83 0.95
C VAL A 309 30.22 -24.34 -0.07
N LEU A 310 29.16 -24.96 0.43
CA LEU A 310 28.04 -25.44 -0.35
C LEU A 310 26.82 -24.55 -0.10
N PHE A 311 26.07 -24.23 -1.14
CA PHE A 311 24.81 -23.49 -1.04
C PHE A 311 23.66 -24.28 -1.65
N ASP A 312 22.47 -24.11 -1.10
CA ASP A 312 21.25 -24.79 -1.50
C ASP A 312 20.03 -23.93 -1.16
N ASN A 313 18.85 -24.28 -1.70
CA ASN A 313 17.57 -23.64 -1.39
C ASN A 313 17.66 -22.10 -1.36
N VAL A 314 18.01 -21.50 -2.50
CA VAL A 314 17.99 -20.05 -2.68
C VAL A 314 16.55 -19.59 -2.86
N GLU A 315 16.17 -18.56 -2.11
CA GLU A 315 14.90 -17.88 -2.23
C GLU A 315 15.10 -16.36 -2.26
N ILE A 316 14.44 -15.67 -3.19
CA ILE A 316 14.29 -14.21 -3.19
C ILE A 316 12.80 -13.92 -3.14
N THR A 317 12.39 -13.16 -2.12
CA THR A 317 11.01 -12.70 -1.95
C THR A 317 10.97 -11.21 -2.20
N VAL A 318 9.98 -10.76 -2.97
CA VAL A 318 9.75 -9.36 -3.32
C VAL A 318 8.43 -8.91 -2.73
N SER A 319 8.29 -7.60 -2.54
CA SER A 319 7.02 -7.00 -2.17
C SER A 319 6.41 -6.41 -3.43
N GLU A 320 5.25 -6.89 -3.82
CA GLU A 320 4.45 -6.30 -4.88
C GLU A 320 3.37 -5.43 -4.23
N ALA A 321 3.14 -4.24 -4.78
CA ALA A 321 1.98 -3.47 -4.38
C ALA A 321 0.76 -4.31 -4.76
N ALA A 322 -0.16 -4.54 -3.82
CA ALA A 322 -1.45 -5.09 -4.21
C ALA A 322 -1.99 -4.21 -5.35
N GLU A 323 -2.31 -4.84 -6.49
CA GLU A 323 -2.94 -4.19 -7.64
C GLU A 323 -4.06 -3.27 -7.14
N ALA A 324 -4.13 -2.06 -7.68
CA ALA A 324 -5.23 -1.14 -7.41
C ALA A 324 -6.52 -1.79 -7.90
N GLY A 325 -7.17 -2.50 -6.98
CA GLY A 325 -8.33 -3.32 -7.20
C GLY A 325 -8.56 -4.10 -5.92
N THR A 326 -9.62 -3.73 -5.20
CA THR A 326 -9.95 -4.11 -3.82
C THR A 326 -9.19 -3.28 -2.77
N GLY A 327 -9.83 -2.18 -2.33
CA GLY A 327 -9.65 -1.81 -0.94
C GLY A 327 -9.99 -3.03 -0.09
N VAL A 328 -9.21 -3.28 0.96
CA VAL A 328 -9.48 -4.35 1.94
C VAL A 328 -10.03 -3.70 3.19
N GLY A 329 -11.27 -4.04 3.55
CA GLY A 329 -12.00 -3.48 4.67
C GLY A 329 -11.74 -4.38 5.84
N THR A 330 -11.11 -3.85 6.89
CA THR A 330 -10.83 -4.66 8.07
C THR A 330 -11.79 -4.32 9.20
N GLU A 331 -12.69 -5.24 9.58
CA GLU A 331 -13.51 -5.12 10.79
C GLU A 331 -12.90 -5.91 11.94
N VAL A 332 -12.69 -5.29 13.10
CA VAL A 332 -12.25 -6.00 14.32
C VAL A 332 -13.42 -6.80 14.91
N VAL A 333 -13.42 -8.10 14.66
CA VAL A 333 -14.47 -9.03 15.10
C VAL A 333 -14.22 -9.64 16.48
N GLN A 334 -12.96 -9.62 16.94
CA GLN A 334 -12.60 -10.04 18.29
C GLN A 334 -11.43 -9.21 18.80
N SER A 335 -11.45 -8.84 20.08
CA SER A 335 -10.32 -8.18 20.72
C SER A 335 -10.17 -8.53 22.19
N GLU A 336 -8.93 -8.55 22.67
CA GLU A 336 -8.59 -8.76 24.08
C GLU A 336 -7.31 -7.99 24.45
N ASP A 337 -7.44 -7.08 25.41
CA ASP A 337 -6.37 -6.22 25.94
C ASP A 337 -5.95 -6.59 27.37
N PHE A 338 -6.60 -7.58 27.99
CA PHE A 338 -6.37 -8.07 29.35
C PHE A 338 -6.40 -7.03 30.50
N ASP A 339 -6.76 -5.78 30.23
CA ASP A 339 -6.68 -4.66 31.17
C ASP A 339 -7.72 -4.76 32.29
N ASP A 340 -8.88 -5.33 31.97
CA ASP A 340 -10.02 -5.47 32.88
C ASP A 340 -10.08 -6.83 33.61
N VAL A 341 -9.10 -7.71 33.39
CA VAL A 341 -9.07 -9.06 33.96
C VAL A 341 -7.82 -9.34 34.80
N TYR A 342 -7.91 -10.31 35.71
CA TYR A 342 -6.82 -10.69 36.63
C TYR A 342 -6.42 -12.18 36.53
N ASN A 343 -7.09 -12.92 35.65
CA ASN A 343 -6.76 -14.28 35.23
C ASN A 343 -7.34 -14.46 33.83
N PRO A 344 -6.65 -15.12 32.88
CA PRO A 344 -7.14 -15.18 31.50
C PRO A 344 -8.53 -15.80 31.40
N SER A 345 -8.86 -16.80 32.24
CA SER A 345 -10.19 -17.43 32.28
C SER A 345 -11.36 -16.51 32.71
N HIS A 346 -11.09 -15.26 33.08
CA HIS A 346 -12.13 -14.27 33.34
C HIS A 346 -12.52 -13.46 32.10
N SER A 347 -11.71 -13.48 31.04
CA SER A 347 -12.09 -12.94 29.75
C SER A 347 -13.13 -13.85 29.09
N ALA A 348 -14.07 -13.27 28.36
CA ALA A 348 -15.00 -14.01 27.51
C ALA A 348 -14.29 -14.58 26.27
N GLU A 349 -13.19 -13.95 25.86
CA GLU A 349 -12.41 -14.26 24.68
C GLU A 349 -11.37 -15.36 24.94
N VAL A 350 -11.26 -15.88 26.17
CA VAL A 350 -10.36 -17.00 26.50
C VAL A 350 -11.16 -18.24 26.89
N VAL A 351 -11.03 -19.30 26.09
CA VAL A 351 -11.70 -20.59 26.33
C VAL A 351 -10.86 -21.50 27.22
N ARG A 352 -9.53 -21.37 27.16
CA ARG A 352 -8.60 -22.19 27.94
C ARG A 352 -7.28 -21.45 28.13
N ASP A 353 -6.78 -21.41 29.37
CA ASP A 353 -5.52 -20.73 29.70
C ASP A 353 -4.38 -21.69 30.09
N ASP A 354 -4.69 -22.94 30.43
CA ASP A 354 -3.72 -23.98 30.87
C ASP A 354 -2.69 -23.54 31.93
N GLY A 355 -2.96 -22.48 32.70
CA GLY A 355 -2.04 -21.98 33.74
C GLY A 355 -1.38 -20.65 33.43
N TRP A 356 -1.67 -20.04 32.27
CA TRP A 356 -1.27 -18.66 31.98
C TRP A 356 -1.83 -17.69 33.04
N GLU A 357 -1.08 -16.62 33.35
CA GLU A 357 -1.47 -15.61 34.34
C GLU A 357 -1.70 -14.24 33.65
N ILE A 358 -2.31 -13.28 34.36
CA ILE A 358 -2.32 -11.88 33.95
C ILE A 358 -1.35 -11.07 34.82
N ARG A 359 -0.47 -10.28 34.21
CA ARG A 359 0.46 -9.38 34.90
C ARG A 359 0.53 -8.03 34.21
N ASN A 360 0.19 -6.98 34.95
CA ASN A 360 0.17 -5.59 34.46
C ASN A 360 -0.68 -5.39 33.20
N GLY A 361 -1.86 -6.03 33.15
CA GLY A 361 -2.73 -5.94 31.97
C GLY A 361 -2.31 -6.85 30.82
N GLN A 362 -1.38 -7.79 31.01
CA GLN A 362 -0.88 -8.63 29.91
C GLN A 362 -0.98 -10.11 30.26
N ALA A 363 -1.36 -10.95 29.31
CA ALA A 363 -1.26 -12.40 29.46
C ALA A 363 0.21 -12.83 29.54
N TYR A 364 0.52 -13.75 30.45
CA TYR A 364 1.88 -14.08 30.84
C TYR A 364 2.08 -15.60 30.90
N THR A 365 3.21 -16.06 30.34
CA THR A 365 3.72 -17.43 30.45
C THR A 365 5.18 -17.47 30.90
N ASP A 366 5.54 -18.53 31.62
CA ASP A 366 6.91 -18.93 31.96
C ASP A 366 6.98 -20.46 32.07
N GLY A 367 8.17 -21.06 32.25
CA GLY A 367 8.33 -22.52 32.36
C GLY A 367 7.71 -23.20 33.59
N CYS A 368 6.90 -22.50 34.38
CA CYS A 368 6.03 -23.10 35.40
C CYS A 368 4.54 -22.79 35.19
N ASN A 369 4.23 -21.92 34.23
CA ASN A 369 2.92 -21.46 33.84
C ASN A 369 2.82 -21.56 32.31
N ASP A 370 3.15 -22.73 31.79
CA ASP A 370 3.23 -23.07 30.37
C ASP A 370 2.02 -23.91 29.93
N GLY A 371 1.89 -24.14 28.63
CA GLY A 371 0.72 -24.80 28.04
C GLY A 371 -0.02 -23.89 27.06
N LYS A 372 -1.31 -24.14 26.88
CA LYS A 372 -2.11 -23.54 25.82
C LYS A 372 -3.00 -22.40 26.31
N LEU A 373 -2.81 -21.22 25.72
CA LEU A 373 -3.81 -20.16 25.74
C LEU A 373 -4.63 -20.26 24.44
N ILE A 374 -5.91 -20.60 24.56
CA ILE A 374 -6.84 -20.79 23.44
C ILE A 374 -7.92 -19.72 23.54
N PHE A 375 -8.05 -18.93 22.48
CA PHE A 375 -9.04 -17.87 22.38
C PHE A 375 -10.41 -18.41 21.95
N ALA A 376 -11.47 -17.62 22.12
CA ALA A 376 -12.79 -17.96 21.65
C ALA A 376 -12.81 -18.04 20.13
N GLU A 377 -13.62 -18.97 19.63
CA GLU A 377 -13.86 -19.16 18.20
C GLU A 377 -14.69 -17.99 17.66
N VAL A 378 -14.31 -17.50 16.48
CA VAL A 378 -14.96 -16.39 15.78
C VAL A 378 -15.62 -16.96 14.54
N GLU A 379 -16.93 -16.78 14.40
CA GLU A 379 -17.64 -17.12 13.15
C GLU A 379 -17.25 -16.09 12.09
N THR A 380 -16.86 -16.56 10.90
CA THR A 380 -16.48 -15.70 9.77
C THR A 380 -16.93 -16.32 8.45
N SER A 381 -17.34 -15.50 7.49
CA SER A 381 -17.56 -15.89 6.09
C SER A 381 -16.49 -15.34 5.15
N GLU A 382 -15.63 -14.47 5.65
CA GLU A 382 -14.55 -13.82 4.92
C GLU A 382 -13.16 -14.28 5.40
N PRO A 383 -12.10 -14.03 4.60
CA PRO A 383 -10.71 -14.03 5.05
C PRO A 383 -10.51 -13.28 6.37
N VAL A 384 -9.46 -13.63 7.12
CA VAL A 384 -9.19 -13.00 8.43
C VAL A 384 -7.72 -12.60 8.60
N ALA A 385 -7.48 -11.61 9.45
CA ALA A 385 -6.15 -11.25 9.96
C ALA A 385 -6.09 -11.34 11.49
N LEU A 386 -4.88 -11.42 12.02
CA LEU A 386 -4.59 -11.38 13.46
C LEU A 386 -3.51 -10.34 13.74
N ASN A 387 -3.80 -9.42 14.64
CA ASN A 387 -2.82 -8.53 15.25
C ASN A 387 -2.64 -8.93 16.72
N ILE A 388 -1.39 -8.97 17.20
CA ILE A 388 -1.12 -9.34 18.58
C ILE A 388 0.19 -8.72 19.08
N ASP A 389 0.17 -8.12 20.26
CA ASP A 389 1.35 -7.54 20.86
C ASP A 389 2.12 -8.58 21.68
N MET A 390 3.43 -8.67 21.49
CA MET A 390 4.30 -9.56 22.25
C MET A 390 5.55 -8.88 22.77
N ARG A 391 6.04 -9.34 23.92
CA ARG A 391 7.38 -9.04 24.45
C ARG A 391 7.91 -10.15 25.33
N ALA A 392 9.22 -10.24 25.49
CA ALA A 392 9.89 -11.19 26.37
C ALA A 392 10.82 -10.50 27.38
N GLU A 393 11.00 -11.09 28.56
CA GLU A 393 12.03 -10.65 29.51
C GLU A 393 13.16 -11.68 29.61
N ASN A 394 14.38 -11.18 29.84
CA ASN A 394 15.58 -12.00 30.01
C ASN A 394 15.85 -12.94 28.81
N LEU A 395 15.71 -12.45 27.59
CA LEU A 395 15.92 -13.20 26.33
C LEU A 395 17.18 -14.09 26.33
N ARG A 396 18.28 -13.65 26.96
CA ARG A 396 19.53 -14.44 27.12
C ARG A 396 19.39 -15.75 27.91
N ASN A 397 18.29 -15.94 28.63
CA ASN A 397 18.01 -17.13 29.40
C ASN A 397 17.24 -18.18 28.60
N PHE A 398 16.62 -17.80 27.48
CA PHE A 398 15.94 -18.73 26.60
C PHE A 398 16.97 -19.58 25.87
N GLU A 399 16.57 -20.80 25.54
CA GLU A 399 17.42 -21.83 24.99
C GLU A 399 16.88 -22.23 23.62
N ASN A 400 17.62 -22.01 22.54
CA ASN A 400 17.14 -22.28 21.18
C ASN A 400 17.56 -23.65 20.63
N GLY A 401 17.99 -24.58 21.50
CA GLY A 401 18.48 -25.87 21.04
C GLY A 401 18.57 -26.94 22.11
N GLY A 402 18.50 -28.20 21.68
CA GLY A 402 18.59 -29.37 22.55
C GLY A 402 17.26 -29.77 23.19
N TRP A 403 17.33 -30.44 24.35
CA TRP A 403 16.13 -31.00 25.02
C TRP A 403 15.36 -29.97 25.85
N ASN A 404 15.92 -28.77 25.97
CA ASN A 404 15.33 -27.63 26.65
C ASN A 404 15.09 -26.50 25.63
N ALA A 405 14.94 -26.81 24.34
CA ALA A 405 14.66 -25.76 23.38
C ALA A 405 13.32 -25.13 23.75
N ASP A 406 13.34 -23.85 24.07
CA ASP A 406 12.18 -23.06 24.45
C ASP A 406 11.50 -22.57 23.17
N SER A 407 10.18 -22.68 23.12
CA SER A 407 9.40 -22.11 22.03
C SER A 407 8.04 -21.61 22.46
N LEU A 408 7.55 -20.63 21.71
CA LEU A 408 6.16 -20.20 21.74
C LEU A 408 5.59 -20.36 20.34
N ARG A 409 4.60 -21.22 20.17
CA ARG A 409 3.97 -21.44 18.88
C ARG A 409 2.65 -20.69 18.81
N LEU A 410 2.45 -19.92 17.76
CA LEU A 410 1.17 -19.39 17.36
C LEU A 410 0.56 -20.33 16.31
N GLU A 411 -0.65 -20.79 16.58
CA GLU A 411 -1.36 -21.71 15.69
C GLU A 411 -2.80 -21.23 15.46
N VAL A 412 -3.32 -21.51 14.28
CA VAL A 412 -4.70 -21.23 13.88
C VAL A 412 -5.45 -22.52 13.54
N GLN A 413 -6.74 -22.56 13.79
CA GLN A 413 -7.66 -23.57 13.32
C GLN A 413 -8.72 -22.88 12.45
N ILE A 414 -8.90 -23.38 11.23
CA ILE A 414 -9.86 -22.86 10.24
C ILE A 414 -10.97 -23.88 10.02
N ASP A 415 -12.22 -23.44 10.06
CA ASP A 415 -13.46 -24.18 9.78
C ASP A 415 -13.52 -25.54 10.51
N GLY A 416 -13.24 -25.52 11.82
CA GLY A 416 -13.17 -26.72 12.65
C GLY A 416 -12.10 -27.76 12.24
N GLY A 417 -11.12 -27.35 11.41
CA GLY A 417 -10.06 -28.17 10.83
C GLY A 417 -8.95 -28.63 11.80
N ASN A 418 -7.75 -28.92 11.29
CA ASN A 418 -6.60 -29.19 12.15
C ASN A 418 -5.91 -27.86 12.51
N TRP A 419 -5.21 -27.84 13.64
CA TRP A 419 -4.34 -26.73 14.00
C TRP A 419 -3.15 -26.64 13.03
N VAL A 420 -2.97 -25.47 12.44
CA VAL A 420 -1.90 -25.10 11.51
C VAL A 420 -0.96 -24.12 12.21
N LEU A 421 0.34 -24.27 12.01
CA LEU A 421 1.35 -23.36 12.57
C LEU A 421 1.34 -22.06 11.75
N LEU A 422 1.24 -20.92 12.44
CA LEU A 422 1.51 -19.61 11.85
C LEU A 422 2.96 -19.20 12.11
N ASP A 423 3.45 -19.43 13.33
CA ASP A 423 4.86 -19.21 13.67
C ASP A 423 5.28 -20.03 14.89
N GLU A 424 6.53 -20.48 14.92
CA GLU A 424 7.22 -20.95 16.12
C GLU A 424 8.33 -19.97 16.51
N PHE A 425 8.13 -19.25 17.61
CA PHE A 425 9.08 -18.29 18.14
C PHE A 425 10.14 -18.96 19.00
N GLN A 426 11.41 -18.81 18.60
CA GLN A 426 12.57 -19.20 19.39
C GLN A 426 13.56 -18.06 19.53
N VAL A 427 14.36 -18.06 20.59
CA VAL A 427 15.38 -17.01 20.76
C VAL A 427 16.46 -17.12 19.68
N ASN A 428 16.89 -15.99 19.14
CA ASN A 428 18.04 -15.96 18.23
C ASN A 428 19.35 -16.33 18.96
N ASP A 429 20.39 -16.69 18.21
CA ASP A 429 21.70 -17.06 18.77
C ASP A 429 22.36 -15.96 19.61
N ALA A 430 22.00 -14.70 19.35
CA ALA A 430 22.49 -13.55 20.11
C ALA A 430 21.82 -13.40 21.49
N GLY A 431 20.68 -14.06 21.72
CA GLY A 431 19.88 -13.90 22.93
C GLY A 431 19.25 -12.52 23.05
N THR A 432 18.90 -11.90 21.92
CA THR A 432 18.42 -10.50 21.84
C THR A 432 16.97 -10.37 21.40
N ALA A 433 16.39 -11.38 20.74
CA ALA A 433 15.01 -11.36 20.27
C ALA A 433 14.47 -12.79 20.13
N MET A 434 13.16 -12.94 20.21
CA MET A 434 12.44 -14.13 19.73
C MET A 434 12.15 -13.94 18.24
N VAL A 435 12.33 -14.98 17.43
CA VAL A 435 12.20 -14.94 15.96
C VAL A 435 11.23 -16.04 15.52
N GLY A 436 10.22 -15.68 14.73
CA GLY A 436 9.25 -16.59 14.13
C GLY A 436 9.86 -17.45 13.03
N SER A 437 9.46 -18.71 12.94
CA SER A 437 9.99 -19.70 11.99
C SER A 437 9.48 -19.56 10.56
N GLU A 438 8.26 -19.06 10.38
CA GLU A 438 7.60 -18.95 9.08
C GLU A 438 7.66 -17.51 8.54
N THR A 439 7.41 -16.50 9.39
CA THR A 439 7.35 -15.09 8.94
C THR A 439 8.65 -14.32 9.20
N GLY A 440 9.52 -14.83 10.06
CA GLY A 440 10.71 -14.10 10.52
C GLY A 440 10.40 -12.89 11.42
N GLN A 441 9.14 -12.63 11.74
CA GLN A 441 8.75 -11.57 12.68
C GLN A 441 9.46 -11.74 14.02
N THR A 442 9.80 -10.63 14.68
CA THR A 442 10.56 -10.67 15.93
C THR A 442 9.93 -9.81 17.00
N PHE A 443 10.12 -10.21 18.25
CA PHE A 443 9.84 -9.37 19.40
C PHE A 443 10.96 -9.51 20.43
N ASP A 444 11.24 -8.40 21.13
CA ASP A 444 12.30 -8.33 22.12
C ASP A 444 11.76 -7.96 23.52
N THR A 445 12.45 -7.09 24.25
CA THR A 445 12.02 -6.62 25.57
C THR A 445 10.89 -5.60 25.54
N ASP A 446 10.75 -4.89 24.43
CA ASP A 446 9.71 -3.90 24.21
C ASP A 446 8.47 -4.56 23.58
N LEU A 447 7.30 -3.98 23.85
CA LEU A 447 6.05 -4.47 23.29
C LEU A 447 6.02 -4.20 21.79
N THR A 448 5.84 -5.25 20.99
CA THR A 448 5.85 -5.19 19.53
C THR A 448 4.58 -5.83 18.99
N THR A 449 3.88 -5.12 18.10
CA THR A 449 2.74 -5.64 17.37
C THR A 449 3.21 -6.58 16.27
N LEU A 450 2.71 -7.80 16.27
CA LEU A 450 2.91 -8.82 15.24
C LEU A 450 1.63 -8.96 14.44
N ASN A 451 1.74 -9.01 13.12
CA ASN A 451 0.59 -9.06 12.21
C ASN A 451 0.63 -10.33 11.37
N TYR A 452 -0.53 -10.96 11.18
CA TYR A 452 -0.69 -12.15 10.37
C TYR A 452 -1.91 -11.99 9.47
N SER A 453 -1.70 -12.06 8.18
CA SER A 453 -2.73 -12.07 7.14
C SER A 453 -2.30 -13.03 6.04
N GLY A 454 -3.18 -13.33 5.09
CA GLY A 454 -2.82 -14.16 3.94
C GLY A 454 -2.81 -15.66 4.21
N GLY A 455 -2.56 -16.43 3.15
CA GLY A 455 -2.22 -17.85 3.22
C GLY A 455 -3.37 -18.72 3.74
N VAL A 456 -3.15 -19.42 4.85
CA VAL A 456 -4.20 -20.27 5.44
C VAL A 456 -5.35 -19.44 6.01
N LEU A 457 -5.11 -18.19 6.38
CA LEU A 457 -6.13 -17.28 6.93
C LEU A 457 -7.13 -16.82 5.86
N ASP A 458 -6.72 -16.78 4.59
CA ASP A 458 -7.61 -16.48 3.45
C ASP A 458 -8.60 -17.59 3.13
N THR A 459 -8.40 -18.77 3.74
CA THR A 459 -9.25 -19.93 3.50
C THR A 459 -10.42 -20.05 4.47
N ALA A 460 -10.56 -19.11 5.42
CA ALA A 460 -11.66 -19.09 6.38
C ALA A 460 -13.01 -18.85 5.70
N ASN A 461 -14.01 -19.67 6.04
CA ASN A 461 -15.35 -19.58 5.43
C ASN A 461 -16.51 -19.93 6.40
N GLU A 462 -16.21 -20.51 7.57
CA GLU A 462 -17.18 -20.81 8.63
C GLU A 462 -16.72 -20.26 10.00
N ASP A 463 -15.48 -20.57 10.41
CA ASP A 463 -14.95 -20.18 11.72
C ASP A 463 -13.42 -20.11 11.76
N VAL A 464 -12.89 -19.28 12.64
CA VAL A 464 -11.46 -19.24 12.98
C VAL A 464 -11.25 -19.30 14.50
N GLN A 465 -10.19 -20.00 14.92
CA GLN A 465 -9.75 -20.01 16.31
C GLN A 465 -8.22 -19.96 16.43
N PHE A 466 -7.72 -19.06 17.27
CA PHE A 466 -6.28 -18.91 17.53
C PHE A 466 -5.87 -19.52 18.86
N ARG A 467 -4.62 -20.01 18.92
CA ARG A 467 -4.00 -20.38 20.19
C ARG A 467 -2.50 -20.12 20.21
N LEU A 468 -2.02 -19.90 21.42
CA LEU A 468 -0.60 -19.89 21.76
C LEU A 468 -0.26 -21.16 22.53
N VAL A 469 0.84 -21.81 22.16
CA VAL A 469 1.36 -23.00 22.84
C VAL A 469 2.77 -22.69 23.33
N SER A 470 2.87 -22.48 24.63
CA SER A 470 4.14 -22.21 25.31
C SER A 470 4.79 -23.53 25.77
N ASP A 471 6.05 -23.72 25.41
CA ASP A 471 6.95 -24.77 25.92
C ASP A 471 8.23 -24.09 26.40
N LEU A 472 8.25 -23.68 27.67
CA LEU A 472 9.36 -22.96 28.30
C LEU A 472 9.93 -23.83 29.43
N SER A 473 11.25 -23.86 29.57
CA SER A 473 11.94 -24.76 30.48
C SER A 473 12.14 -24.18 31.90
N ALA A 474 12.16 -22.85 32.05
CA ALA A 474 12.47 -22.15 33.28
C ALA A 474 11.57 -20.93 33.59
N ARG A 475 11.60 -20.48 34.86
CA ARG A 475 10.73 -19.39 35.37
C ARG A 475 11.21 -17.98 35.00
N ASP A 476 12.46 -17.87 34.57
CA ASP A 476 13.10 -16.63 34.18
C ASP A 476 13.07 -16.39 32.67
N GLU A 477 12.59 -17.36 31.90
CA GLU A 477 12.05 -17.20 30.55
C GLU A 477 10.61 -16.72 30.67
N LYS A 478 10.32 -15.53 30.18
CA LYS A 478 9.01 -14.92 30.34
C LYS A 478 8.57 -14.29 29.05
N ILE A 479 7.36 -14.62 28.63
CA ILE A 479 6.71 -13.99 27.48
C ILE A 479 5.40 -13.36 27.95
N TYR A 480 5.13 -12.18 27.43
CA TYR A 480 3.92 -11.42 27.64
C TYR A 480 3.23 -11.23 26.30
N VAL A 481 1.91 -11.34 26.31
CA VAL A 481 1.02 -11.21 25.16
C VAL A 481 -0.10 -10.26 25.53
N ASP A 482 -0.41 -9.35 24.61
CA ASP A 482 -1.33 -8.25 24.83
C ASP A 482 -2.03 -7.84 23.53
N ASN A 483 -3.05 -6.99 23.62
CA ASN A 483 -3.75 -6.35 22.50
C ASN A 483 -4.03 -7.28 21.31
N MET A 484 -4.57 -8.47 21.59
CA MET A 484 -4.96 -9.41 20.53
C MET A 484 -6.19 -8.87 19.81
N GLN A 485 -6.16 -8.87 18.48
CA GLN A 485 -7.30 -8.52 17.63
C GLN A 485 -7.39 -9.50 16.47
N VAL A 486 -8.58 -10.07 16.26
CA VAL A 486 -8.92 -10.78 15.01
C VAL A 486 -9.73 -9.82 14.16
N LEU A 487 -9.34 -9.70 12.91
CA LEU A 487 -10.01 -8.86 11.93
C LEU A 487 -10.61 -9.76 10.85
N THR A 488 -11.83 -9.47 10.38
CA THR A 488 -12.27 -9.95 9.06
C THR A 488 -11.70 -9.02 8.02
N ILE A 489 -11.20 -9.62 6.95
CA ILE A 489 -10.74 -8.96 5.73
C ILE A 489 -11.90 -9.12 4.78
N ASP A 490 -12.73 -8.09 4.72
CA ASP A 490 -13.66 -7.94 3.63
C ASP A 490 -12.85 -7.42 2.44
N ASP A 491 -13.09 -7.94 1.23
CA ASP A 491 -13.00 -7.05 0.07
C ASP A 491 -13.96 -5.91 0.46
N VAL A 492 -13.47 -4.68 0.70
CA VAL A 492 -14.39 -3.65 1.20
C VAL A 492 -15.55 -3.59 0.20
N GLU A 493 -16.78 -3.80 0.66
CA GLU A 493 -17.89 -2.99 0.16
C GLU A 493 -17.55 -1.54 0.54
N GLY A 494 -16.60 -0.95 -0.19
CA GLY A 494 -15.97 0.33 0.10
C GLY A 494 -15.72 1.17 -1.12
N ALA A 495 -16.26 0.74 -2.25
CA ALA A 495 -16.91 1.67 -3.13
C ALA A 495 -18.26 1.04 -3.45
N ASP A 496 -19.36 1.74 -3.21
CA ASP A 496 -20.70 1.25 -3.54
C ASP A 496 -20.69 0.87 -5.03
N HIS A 497 -20.48 -0.40 -5.37
CA HIS A 497 -20.65 -0.88 -6.73
C HIS A 497 -22.11 -0.66 -7.08
N ILE A 498 -22.35 0.27 -7.99
CA ILE A 498 -23.69 0.50 -8.52
C ILE A 498 -23.89 -0.53 -9.62
N ASP A 499 -24.66 -1.57 -9.31
CA ASP A 499 -25.25 -2.46 -10.30
C ASP A 499 -26.48 -1.77 -10.91
N ALA A 500 -26.27 -1.04 -11.99
CA ALA A 500 -27.33 -0.34 -12.71
C ALA A 500 -28.12 -1.30 -13.59
N GLY A 501 -29.08 -1.99 -12.98
CA GLY A 501 -30.16 -2.69 -13.67
C GLY A 501 -31.22 -1.70 -14.19
N PHE A 502 -31.70 -1.89 -15.42
CA PHE A 502 -32.59 -0.92 -16.07
C PHE A 502 -34.09 -1.12 -15.74
N ASP A 503 -34.39 -1.92 -14.73
CA ASP A 503 -35.75 -2.33 -14.32
C ASP A 503 -36.59 -1.18 -13.75
N GLU A 504 -35.95 -0.12 -13.25
CA GLU A 504 -36.67 1.03 -12.69
C GLU A 504 -37.28 1.94 -13.78
N ALA A 505 -36.83 1.81 -15.03
CA ALA A 505 -37.32 2.61 -16.15
C ALA A 505 -38.58 1.98 -16.79
N GLU A 506 -39.48 2.81 -17.33
CA GLU A 506 -40.68 2.32 -18.02
C GLU A 506 -40.34 1.82 -19.43
N VAL A 507 -40.85 0.65 -19.79
CA VAL A 507 -40.64 0.04 -21.12
C VAL A 507 -41.17 0.95 -22.23
N GLY A 508 -40.36 1.11 -23.29
CA GLY A 508 -40.64 1.99 -24.41
C GLY A 508 -40.23 3.46 -24.19
N ASP A 509 -39.82 3.84 -22.99
CA ASP A 509 -39.24 5.17 -22.78
C ASP A 509 -37.87 5.29 -23.46
N THR A 510 -37.55 6.50 -23.94
CA THR A 510 -36.19 6.83 -24.39
C THR A 510 -35.26 6.86 -23.19
N ALA A 511 -34.22 6.03 -23.18
CA ALA A 511 -33.20 6.03 -22.13
C ALA A 511 -32.34 7.30 -22.23
N SER A 512 -32.40 8.16 -21.22
CA SER A 512 -31.65 9.41 -21.11
C SER A 512 -31.13 9.65 -19.70
N ASP A 513 -31.94 10.20 -18.81
CA ASP A 513 -31.58 10.77 -17.51
C ASP A 513 -32.35 10.11 -16.36
N GLN A 514 -32.89 8.91 -16.59
CA GLN A 514 -33.62 8.12 -15.59
C GLN A 514 -32.71 7.43 -14.57
N PHE A 515 -31.42 7.28 -14.88
CA PHE A 515 -30.46 6.56 -14.05
C PHE A 515 -29.63 7.52 -13.19
N ALA A 516 -29.37 7.14 -11.94
CA ALA A 516 -28.48 7.91 -11.09
C ALA A 516 -27.03 7.72 -11.54
N GLY A 517 -26.23 8.79 -11.52
CA GLY A 517 -24.79 8.71 -11.80
C GLY A 517 -24.38 8.80 -13.26
N PHE A 518 -25.26 8.54 -14.23
CA PHE A 518 -24.92 8.69 -15.66
C PHE A 518 -26.14 9.05 -16.53
N THR A 519 -25.87 9.47 -17.76
CA THR A 519 -26.87 9.64 -18.81
C THR A 519 -26.58 8.74 -19.99
N VAL A 520 -27.63 8.29 -20.68
CA VAL A 520 -27.52 7.40 -21.83
C VAL A 520 -27.97 8.10 -23.11
N SER A 521 -27.29 7.80 -24.21
CA SER A 521 -27.80 8.10 -25.55
C SER A 521 -27.42 6.99 -26.52
N ALA A 522 -28.13 6.86 -27.63
CA ALA A 522 -27.71 5.96 -28.71
C ALA A 522 -27.92 6.58 -30.09
N GLN A 523 -27.11 6.09 -31.05
CA GLN A 523 -27.20 6.43 -32.45
C GLN A 523 -27.17 5.16 -33.29
N ARG A 524 -28.15 4.98 -34.19
CA ARG A 524 -28.10 3.90 -35.19
C ARG A 524 -26.89 4.03 -36.11
N ALA A 525 -26.39 2.88 -36.57
CA ALA A 525 -25.29 2.84 -37.53
C ALA A 525 -25.60 3.67 -38.80
N GLY A 526 -24.82 4.73 -39.00
CA GLY A 526 -24.91 5.59 -40.19
C GLY A 526 -25.88 6.78 -40.07
N ASP A 527 -26.47 7.02 -38.90
CA ASP A 527 -27.24 8.22 -38.62
C ASP A 527 -26.35 9.48 -38.56
N ASP A 528 -26.98 10.67 -38.67
CA ASP A 528 -26.28 11.94 -38.50
C ASP A 528 -25.89 12.08 -37.02
N PRO A 529 -24.71 12.62 -36.67
CA PRO A 529 -24.29 12.80 -35.27
C PRO A 529 -25.24 13.66 -34.42
N ASN A 530 -26.19 14.36 -35.05
CA ASN A 530 -27.22 15.16 -34.37
C ASN A 530 -28.63 14.57 -34.53
N SER A 531 -28.75 13.27 -34.82
CA SER A 531 -30.03 12.56 -34.77
C SER A 531 -30.61 12.61 -33.35
N GLU A 532 -31.90 12.28 -33.25
CA GLU A 532 -32.51 12.09 -31.93
C GLU A 532 -31.89 10.89 -31.22
N ASN A 533 -32.08 10.84 -29.89
CA ASN A 533 -31.58 9.74 -29.08
C ASN A 533 -32.38 8.47 -29.39
N ASP A 534 -31.70 7.44 -29.88
CA ASP A 534 -32.30 6.16 -30.27
C ASP A 534 -32.25 5.11 -29.14
N ALA A 535 -31.75 5.46 -27.94
CA ALA A 535 -31.69 4.53 -26.81
C ALA A 535 -33.09 4.32 -26.24
N MET A 536 -33.54 3.07 -26.12
CA MET A 536 -34.88 2.73 -25.65
C MET A 536 -34.86 1.59 -24.62
N ILE A 537 -35.77 1.66 -23.65
CA ILE A 537 -35.96 0.60 -22.64
C ILE A 537 -36.79 -0.55 -23.23
N PHE A 538 -36.27 -1.76 -23.16
CA PHE A 538 -36.86 -2.98 -23.70
C PHE A 538 -37.09 -4.03 -22.59
N ASP A 539 -38.28 -4.66 -22.56
CA ASP A 539 -38.60 -5.74 -21.62
C ASP A 539 -38.17 -7.09 -22.21
N THR A 540 -37.04 -7.62 -21.74
CA THR A 540 -36.52 -8.91 -22.24
C THR A 540 -37.44 -10.08 -21.87
N ALA A 541 -38.24 -9.97 -20.81
CA ALA A 541 -39.17 -11.03 -20.42
C ALA A 541 -40.45 -11.04 -21.28
N ASN A 542 -40.79 -9.93 -21.93
CA ASN A 542 -41.96 -9.82 -22.82
C ASN A 542 -41.65 -9.08 -24.14
N PRO A 543 -40.83 -9.66 -25.03
CA PRO A 543 -40.41 -9.00 -26.27
C PRO A 543 -41.56 -8.54 -27.18
N THR A 544 -41.40 -7.35 -27.73
CA THR A 544 -42.25 -6.71 -28.76
C THR A 544 -41.43 -6.53 -30.05
N GLY A 545 -41.97 -5.85 -31.07
CA GLY A 545 -41.26 -5.48 -32.31
C GLY A 545 -41.06 -6.61 -33.30
N GLY A 546 -40.50 -7.71 -32.83
CA GLY A 546 -39.97 -8.77 -33.67
C GLY A 546 -38.82 -9.53 -32.99
N ASP A 547 -38.21 -8.92 -31.96
CA ASP A 547 -36.95 -9.35 -31.32
C ASP A 547 -37.15 -10.42 -30.27
N HIS A 548 -37.71 -11.55 -30.71
CA HIS A 548 -37.91 -12.70 -29.85
C HIS A 548 -36.59 -13.36 -29.41
N ASP A 549 -35.50 -13.08 -30.10
CA ASP A 549 -34.12 -13.45 -29.82
C ASP A 549 -33.47 -12.62 -28.70
N LEU A 550 -33.95 -11.40 -28.44
CA LEU A 550 -33.63 -10.63 -27.22
C LEU A 550 -34.44 -11.08 -25.97
N GLY A 551 -35.16 -12.20 -26.04
CA GLY A 551 -36.15 -12.60 -25.03
C GLY A 551 -35.64 -13.40 -23.82
N PHE A 552 -35.18 -12.77 -22.75
CA PHE A 552 -34.71 -13.45 -21.53
C PHE A 552 -35.72 -13.38 -20.38
N ALA A 553 -36.03 -14.53 -19.77
CA ALA A 553 -37.09 -14.58 -18.74
C ALA A 553 -36.71 -13.93 -17.40
N ASP A 554 -35.40 -13.83 -17.11
CA ASP A 554 -34.86 -13.46 -15.79
C ASP A 554 -33.89 -12.25 -15.85
N GLU A 555 -33.67 -11.62 -17.01
CA GLU A 555 -32.74 -10.47 -17.18
C GLU A 555 -33.38 -9.09 -16.96
N GLY A 556 -34.72 -9.02 -16.93
CA GLY A 556 -35.43 -7.77 -16.70
C GLY A 556 -35.42 -6.83 -17.91
N ASN A 557 -35.27 -5.54 -17.67
CA ASN A 557 -35.18 -4.52 -18.72
C ASN A 557 -33.76 -4.37 -19.27
N ALA A 558 -33.65 -4.08 -20.56
CA ALA A 558 -32.38 -3.78 -21.24
C ALA A 558 -32.48 -2.46 -22.02
N ILE A 559 -31.33 -1.87 -22.35
CA ILE A 559 -31.21 -0.74 -23.27
C ILE A 559 -30.87 -1.28 -24.66
N ILE A 560 -31.69 -0.91 -25.64
CA ILE A 560 -31.50 -1.21 -27.07
C ILE A 560 -31.27 0.08 -27.87
N ILE A 561 -30.76 -0.08 -29.09
CA ILE A 561 -30.78 0.98 -30.12
C ILE A 561 -32.05 0.79 -30.95
N SER A 562 -33.08 1.62 -30.78
CA SER A 562 -34.36 1.41 -31.44
C SER A 562 -34.29 1.58 -32.97
N GLU A 563 -34.98 0.73 -33.74
CA GLU A 563 -35.04 0.87 -35.20
C GLU A 563 -35.83 2.11 -35.67
N ASP A 564 -36.86 2.53 -34.94
CA ASP A 564 -37.79 3.58 -35.37
C ASP A 564 -38.33 4.51 -34.26
N ASN A 565 -37.90 4.32 -33.02
CA ASN A 565 -38.32 5.06 -31.83
C ASN A 565 -39.83 4.93 -31.50
N ASP A 566 -40.50 3.85 -31.89
CA ASP A 566 -41.90 3.57 -31.50
C ASP A 566 -42.01 2.92 -30.11
N ALA A 567 -42.32 3.73 -29.10
CA ALA A 567 -42.51 3.29 -27.71
C ALA A 567 -43.64 2.25 -27.52
N ASP A 568 -44.60 2.13 -28.45
CA ASP A 568 -45.66 1.12 -28.38
C ASP A 568 -45.20 -0.27 -28.87
N ASP A 569 -44.04 -0.34 -29.54
CA ASP A 569 -43.46 -1.56 -30.12
C ASP A 569 -41.92 -1.53 -30.09
N PRO A 570 -41.27 -1.49 -28.89
CA PRO A 570 -39.81 -1.50 -28.79
C PRO A 570 -39.18 -2.64 -29.59
N ASP A 571 -38.25 -2.26 -30.47
CA ASP A 571 -37.57 -3.11 -31.46
C ASP A 571 -36.15 -2.58 -31.73
N ASP A 572 -35.14 -3.45 -31.69
CA ASP A 572 -33.73 -3.09 -31.82
C ASP A 572 -33.24 -3.04 -33.28
N ASN A 573 -32.29 -2.14 -33.55
CA ASN A 573 -31.80 -1.91 -34.88
C ASN A 573 -30.80 -3.00 -35.29
N ALA A 574 -31.23 -3.93 -36.13
CA ALA A 574 -30.39 -5.01 -36.68
C ALA A 574 -29.12 -4.58 -37.46
N GLN A 575 -28.89 -3.27 -37.68
CA GLN A 575 -27.64 -2.76 -38.25
C GLN A 575 -26.63 -2.29 -37.19
N GLY A 576 -26.98 -2.38 -35.90
CA GLY A 576 -26.18 -1.89 -34.79
C GLY A 576 -26.11 -0.38 -34.70
N GLY A 577 -25.03 0.10 -34.10
CA GLY A 577 -24.87 1.50 -33.72
C GLY A 577 -24.07 1.60 -32.43
N THR A 578 -24.12 2.77 -31.80
CA THR A 578 -23.40 3.02 -30.55
C THR A 578 -24.36 3.47 -29.47
N ILE A 579 -24.27 2.86 -28.29
CA ILE A 579 -24.86 3.33 -27.04
C ILE A 579 -23.75 4.00 -26.24
N THR A 580 -23.95 5.25 -25.87
CA THR A 580 -22.99 6.07 -25.10
C THR A 580 -23.53 6.30 -23.70
N PHE A 581 -22.73 5.93 -22.70
CA PHE A 581 -22.92 6.26 -21.30
C PHE A 581 -22.00 7.45 -20.95
N ASN A 582 -22.58 8.53 -20.43
CA ASN A 582 -21.83 9.68 -19.92
C ASN A 582 -22.00 9.72 -18.41
N PHE A 583 -20.93 9.44 -17.68
CA PHE A 583 -20.93 9.47 -16.21
C PHE A 583 -20.95 10.93 -15.72
N THR A 584 -21.64 11.17 -14.61
CA THR A 584 -21.78 12.51 -14.01
C THR A 584 -20.48 12.96 -13.38
N ASP A 585 -19.83 12.02 -12.69
CA ASP A 585 -18.50 12.11 -12.12
C ASP A 585 -17.67 10.96 -12.74
N PRO A 586 -16.34 11.07 -12.89
CA PRO A 586 -15.53 9.94 -13.34
C PRO A 586 -15.83 8.67 -12.52
N SER A 587 -15.71 7.50 -13.13
CA SER A 587 -16.16 6.26 -12.53
C SER A 587 -15.31 5.08 -12.97
N ASP A 588 -15.09 4.12 -12.09
CA ASP A 588 -14.39 2.89 -12.42
C ASP A 588 -15.41 1.89 -12.95
N VAL A 589 -15.29 1.53 -14.23
CA VAL A 589 -16.21 0.63 -14.91
C VAL A 589 -15.70 -0.79 -14.76
N VAL A 590 -16.46 -1.61 -14.05
CA VAL A 590 -16.07 -2.98 -13.67
C VAL A 590 -16.51 -3.96 -14.75
N SER A 591 -17.81 -4.00 -15.05
CA SER A 591 -18.34 -4.97 -16.02
C SER A 591 -19.66 -4.51 -16.65
N LEU A 592 -19.99 -5.16 -17.77
CA LEU A 592 -21.21 -4.94 -18.52
C LEU A 592 -21.83 -6.27 -18.96
N THR A 593 -23.15 -6.41 -18.83
CA THR A 593 -23.89 -7.54 -19.38
C THR A 593 -24.48 -7.17 -20.75
N LEU A 594 -24.10 -7.95 -21.76
CA LEU A 594 -24.52 -7.80 -23.16
C LEU A 594 -25.41 -8.96 -23.59
N LEU A 595 -26.46 -8.65 -24.36
CA LEU A 595 -27.40 -9.61 -24.90
C LEU A 595 -27.35 -9.66 -26.42
N ASP A 596 -27.53 -10.87 -26.94
CA ASP A 596 -27.70 -11.23 -28.36
C ASP A 596 -26.61 -10.74 -29.33
N VAL A 597 -25.34 -10.88 -28.93
CA VAL A 597 -24.22 -10.48 -29.80
C VAL A 597 -23.79 -11.64 -30.71
N GLU A 598 -24.18 -11.56 -31.98
CA GLU A 598 -23.87 -12.56 -33.00
C GLU A 598 -23.00 -12.08 -34.19
N GLU A 599 -22.91 -10.77 -34.42
CA GLU A 599 -22.02 -10.17 -35.40
C GLU A 599 -20.62 -9.89 -34.84
N GLN A 600 -19.60 -10.21 -35.64
CA GLN A 600 -18.22 -9.83 -35.32
C GLN A 600 -17.99 -8.34 -35.56
N GLY A 601 -17.34 -7.67 -34.61
CA GLY A 601 -16.84 -6.30 -34.76
C GLY A 601 -17.43 -5.28 -33.79
N GLY A 602 -18.14 -5.73 -32.75
CA GLY A 602 -18.51 -4.85 -31.64
C GLY A 602 -17.30 -4.54 -30.73
N VAL A 603 -17.30 -3.34 -30.15
CA VAL A 603 -16.21 -2.83 -29.31
C VAL A 603 -16.78 -1.91 -28.23
N ILE A 604 -16.15 -1.88 -27.06
CA ILE A 604 -16.40 -0.92 -25.99
C ILE A 604 -15.18 0.00 -25.88
N ASP A 605 -15.36 1.29 -26.12
CA ASP A 605 -14.30 2.30 -25.97
C ASP A 605 -14.58 3.16 -24.74
N LEU A 606 -13.58 3.29 -23.85
CA LEU A 606 -13.70 4.02 -22.57
C LEU A 606 -12.77 5.24 -22.57
N TYR A 607 -13.29 6.40 -22.18
CA TYR A 607 -12.59 7.68 -22.24
C TYR A 607 -12.58 8.41 -20.89
N ASP A 608 -11.49 9.12 -20.62
CA ASP A 608 -11.37 10.03 -19.47
C ASP A 608 -12.14 11.36 -19.68
N ILE A 609 -12.07 12.24 -18.67
CA ILE A 609 -12.73 13.55 -18.68
C ILE A 609 -12.22 14.50 -19.78
N ASP A 610 -10.97 14.30 -20.23
CA ASP A 610 -10.33 15.08 -21.30
C ASP A 610 -10.65 14.50 -22.70
N GLY A 611 -11.34 13.36 -22.77
CA GLY A 611 -11.68 12.64 -23.99
C GLY A 611 -10.54 11.78 -24.54
N THR A 612 -9.54 11.44 -23.72
CA THR A 612 -8.48 10.48 -24.05
C THR A 612 -9.02 9.07 -23.91
N LEU A 613 -8.75 8.21 -24.89
CA LEU A 613 -9.08 6.78 -24.82
C LEU A 613 -8.23 6.11 -23.74
N LEU A 614 -8.88 5.59 -22.71
CA LEU A 614 -8.28 4.82 -21.62
C LEU A 614 -8.11 3.36 -22.01
N ASN A 615 -9.20 2.73 -22.47
CA ASN A 615 -9.23 1.32 -22.82
C ASN A 615 -10.19 1.05 -23.98
N SER A 616 -9.98 -0.07 -24.68
CA SER A 616 -10.80 -0.54 -25.79
C SER A 616 -10.94 -2.06 -25.73
N VAL A 617 -12.16 -2.54 -25.52
CA VAL A 617 -12.48 -3.95 -25.27
C VAL A 617 -13.28 -4.52 -26.44
N ASP A 618 -12.74 -5.55 -27.10
CA ASP A 618 -13.46 -6.27 -28.17
C ASP A 618 -14.64 -7.07 -27.58
N ILE A 619 -15.84 -6.95 -28.17
CA ILE A 619 -17.01 -7.73 -27.74
C ILE A 619 -16.97 -9.13 -28.39
N PRO A 620 -16.88 -10.23 -27.60
CA PRO A 620 -16.88 -11.58 -28.16
C PRO A 620 -18.24 -11.96 -28.75
N VAL A 621 -18.22 -12.64 -29.89
CA VAL A 621 -19.42 -13.23 -30.49
C VAL A 621 -19.82 -14.49 -29.72
N ARG A 622 -21.01 -14.51 -29.11
CA ARG A 622 -21.57 -15.70 -28.44
C ARG A 622 -22.79 -16.30 -29.15
N GLY A 623 -23.29 -15.62 -30.17
CA GLY A 623 -24.32 -16.11 -31.09
C GLY A 623 -25.75 -15.76 -30.64
N ASP A 624 -26.69 -16.03 -31.54
CA ASP A 624 -28.15 -15.86 -31.36
C ASP A 624 -28.61 -16.24 -29.94
N HIS A 625 -29.31 -15.32 -29.29
CA HIS A 625 -29.91 -15.46 -27.97
C HIS A 625 -28.89 -15.68 -26.84
N SER A 626 -27.70 -15.11 -26.95
CA SER A 626 -26.67 -15.19 -25.91
C SER A 626 -26.79 -14.09 -24.86
N ALA A 627 -26.44 -14.41 -23.62
CA ALA A 627 -26.12 -13.43 -22.59
C ALA A 627 -24.64 -13.58 -22.24
N GLN A 628 -23.94 -12.47 -22.05
CA GLN A 628 -22.56 -12.48 -21.63
C GLN A 628 -22.24 -11.30 -20.72
N ASP A 629 -21.62 -11.62 -19.59
CA ASP A 629 -20.89 -10.64 -18.80
C ASP A 629 -19.51 -10.45 -19.42
N LEU A 630 -19.12 -9.19 -19.57
CA LEU A 630 -17.83 -8.78 -20.07
C LEU A 630 -17.15 -7.93 -18.99
N ASP A 631 -16.02 -8.45 -18.51
CA ASP A 631 -15.13 -7.73 -17.60
C ASP A 631 -14.44 -6.59 -18.38
N ILE A 632 -14.44 -5.40 -17.80
CA ILE A 632 -13.91 -4.17 -18.40
C ILE A 632 -12.74 -3.65 -17.58
N ASP A 633 -12.91 -3.58 -16.24
CA ASP A 633 -11.90 -3.17 -15.25
C ASP A 633 -11.09 -1.95 -15.70
N THR A 634 -11.75 -0.81 -15.85
CA THR A 634 -11.12 0.44 -16.31
C THR A 634 -11.51 1.61 -15.41
N ASP A 635 -10.51 2.27 -14.84
CA ASP A 635 -10.68 3.34 -13.87
C ASP A 635 -10.85 4.73 -14.51
N GLY A 636 -11.48 5.66 -13.79
CA GLY A 636 -11.53 7.08 -14.17
C GLY A 636 -12.32 7.39 -15.46
N VAL A 637 -13.28 6.53 -15.81
CA VAL A 637 -14.08 6.64 -17.04
C VAL A 637 -15.11 7.74 -16.89
N SER A 638 -15.08 8.71 -17.82
CA SER A 638 -16.12 9.74 -17.94
C SER A 638 -17.11 9.42 -19.07
N VAL A 639 -16.67 8.75 -20.12
CA VAL A 639 -17.52 8.34 -21.26
C VAL A 639 -17.23 6.90 -21.65
N MET A 640 -18.28 6.10 -21.83
CA MET A 640 -18.18 4.74 -22.36
C MET A 640 -19.07 4.58 -23.60
N ASP A 641 -18.46 4.23 -24.72
CA ASP A 641 -19.14 3.95 -26.00
C ASP A 641 -19.20 2.44 -26.26
N VAL A 642 -20.41 1.87 -26.21
CA VAL A 642 -20.67 0.46 -26.56
C VAL A 642 -21.16 0.40 -28.01
N THR A 643 -20.30 -0.07 -28.92
CA THR A 643 -20.61 -0.16 -30.35
C THR A 643 -20.96 -1.58 -30.75
N PHE A 644 -22.17 -1.77 -31.29
CA PHE A 644 -22.65 -3.02 -31.85
C PHE A 644 -22.48 -3.06 -33.38
N ALA A 645 -22.08 -4.21 -33.91
CA ALA A 645 -21.96 -4.45 -35.36
C ALA A 645 -23.28 -4.91 -36.01
N GLY A 646 -24.27 -5.30 -35.19
CA GLY A 646 -25.57 -5.83 -35.56
C GLY A 646 -26.56 -5.62 -34.41
N SER A 647 -27.54 -6.52 -34.29
CA SER A 647 -28.51 -6.48 -33.17
C SER A 647 -27.80 -6.68 -31.82
N GLY A 648 -28.40 -6.17 -30.76
CA GLY A 648 -27.91 -6.40 -29.39
C GLY A 648 -28.45 -5.41 -28.36
N ALA A 649 -28.30 -5.77 -27.10
CA ALA A 649 -28.73 -4.96 -25.97
C ALA A 649 -27.73 -4.95 -24.82
N VAL A 650 -27.85 -3.96 -23.94
CA VAL A 650 -27.14 -3.86 -22.67
C VAL A 650 -28.15 -4.06 -21.53
N SER A 651 -27.97 -5.06 -20.66
CA SER A 651 -28.92 -5.35 -19.56
C SER A 651 -28.46 -4.87 -18.19
N ASN A 652 -27.16 -4.84 -17.94
CA ASN A 652 -26.61 -4.40 -16.65
C ASN A 652 -25.26 -3.72 -16.84
N LEU A 653 -24.99 -2.71 -16.02
CA LEU A 653 -23.71 -2.01 -15.93
C LEU A 653 -23.29 -1.95 -14.46
N ARG A 654 -22.11 -2.48 -14.16
CA ARG A 654 -21.49 -2.39 -12.83
C ARG A 654 -20.35 -1.39 -12.85
N TYR A 655 -20.44 -0.37 -12.01
CA TYR A 655 -19.42 0.67 -11.92
C TYR A 655 -19.33 1.25 -10.50
N VAL A 656 -18.27 2.00 -10.25
CA VAL A 656 -18.00 2.72 -9.01
C VAL A 656 -17.87 4.20 -9.33
N PRO A 657 -18.72 5.10 -8.81
CA PRO A 657 -18.45 6.53 -8.91
C PRO A 657 -17.19 6.87 -8.12
N THR A 658 -16.22 7.55 -8.75
CA THR A 658 -15.14 8.19 -8.00
C THR A 658 -15.76 9.44 -7.38
N THR A 659 -16.41 9.30 -6.22
CA THR A 659 -16.89 10.48 -5.50
C THR A 659 -15.68 11.27 -5.01
N ASP A 660 -15.57 12.53 -5.39
CA ASP A 660 -14.68 13.52 -4.72
C ASP A 660 -15.00 13.67 -3.21
N ASP A 661 -16.04 12.98 -2.72
CA ASP A 661 -16.23 12.66 -1.30
C ASP A 661 -15.41 11.40 -0.96
N ASP A 662 -14.08 11.53 -1.04
CA ASP A 662 -13.15 10.67 -0.33
C ASP A 662 -13.38 10.86 1.19
N GLU A 663 -14.32 10.09 1.78
CA GLU A 663 -14.37 9.96 3.24
C GLU A 663 -13.16 9.18 3.80
N ASP A 664 -12.27 8.65 2.94
CA ASP A 664 -11.05 7.93 3.33
C ASP A 664 -9.73 8.51 2.79
N CYS A 665 -9.74 9.54 1.95
CA CYS A 665 -8.50 10.29 1.66
C CYS A 665 -8.33 11.43 2.66
N ALA A 666 -7.15 11.51 3.26
CA ALA A 666 -6.77 12.62 4.12
C ALA A 666 -6.43 13.89 3.31
N GLN A 667 -7.39 14.37 2.52
CA GLN A 667 -7.32 15.70 1.93
C GLN A 667 -8.71 16.29 1.71
N TYR A 668 -8.80 17.61 1.71
CA TYR A 668 -10.06 18.32 1.45
C TYR A 668 -9.80 19.70 0.85
N ALA A 669 -10.77 20.23 0.10
CA ALA A 669 -10.71 21.60 -0.41
C ALA A 669 -10.75 22.63 0.74
N VAL A 670 -9.83 23.60 0.73
CA VAL A 670 -9.85 24.69 1.72
C VAL A 670 -10.95 25.69 1.38
N GLY A 671 -11.64 26.16 2.41
CA GLY A 671 -12.60 27.24 2.26
C GLY A 671 -11.90 28.59 2.05
N TYR A 672 -12.59 29.56 1.46
CA TYR A 672 -12.13 30.96 1.43
C TYR A 672 -13.21 31.85 2.05
N ASP A 673 -12.81 32.77 2.92
CA ASP A 673 -13.76 33.75 3.45
C ASP A 673 -14.27 34.63 2.29
N ASP A 674 -15.60 34.69 2.15
CA ASP A 674 -16.40 35.43 1.16
C ASP A 674 -16.03 36.94 1.04
N ILE A 675 -15.21 37.45 1.96
CA ILE A 675 -14.70 38.81 1.99
C ILE A 675 -13.39 38.97 1.18
N ALA A 676 -12.55 37.94 1.07
CA ALA A 676 -11.26 37.99 0.36
C ALA A 676 -11.44 38.01 -1.17
N LEU A 677 -12.36 37.18 -1.71
CA LEU A 677 -12.72 37.12 -3.13
C LEU A 677 -13.26 38.46 -3.68
N LYS A 678 -13.88 39.28 -2.84
CA LYS A 678 -14.35 40.62 -3.24
C LYS A 678 -13.23 41.64 -3.45
N THR A 679 -12.04 41.40 -2.89
CA THR A 679 -10.91 42.32 -3.03
C THR A 679 -10.13 42.03 -4.30
N ALA A 680 -9.96 40.75 -4.65
CA ALA A 680 -9.24 40.32 -5.86
C ALA A 680 -9.98 40.69 -7.17
N LEU A 681 -11.32 40.65 -7.20
CA LEU A 681 -12.12 41.03 -8.37
C LEU A 681 -12.28 42.56 -8.58
N LEU A 682 -11.74 43.41 -7.69
CA LEU A 682 -11.87 44.87 -7.75
C LEU A 682 -10.57 45.59 -8.15
N GLU A 683 -9.46 44.89 -8.39
CA GLU A 683 -8.18 45.47 -8.81
C GLU A 683 -7.82 45.21 -10.29
N GLU A 684 -8.81 45.06 -11.17
CA GLU A 684 -8.55 45.28 -12.60
C GLU A 684 -8.33 46.78 -12.84
N PRO A 685 -7.17 47.23 -13.35
CA PRO A 685 -6.97 48.62 -13.69
C PRO A 685 -7.85 48.97 -14.90
N GLU A 686 -8.75 49.96 -14.73
CA GLU A 686 -9.47 50.55 -15.86
C GLU A 686 -8.48 50.98 -16.95
N GLU A 687 -8.48 50.28 -18.09
CA GLU A 687 -7.80 50.73 -19.30
C GLU A 687 -8.42 52.06 -19.74
N GLU A 688 -7.67 53.15 -19.62
CA GLU A 688 -8.03 54.43 -20.24
C GLU A 688 -8.06 54.26 -21.77
N GLU A 689 -9.26 54.15 -22.35
CA GLU A 689 -9.49 54.30 -23.78
C GLU A 689 -8.94 55.66 -24.26
N GLN A 690 -7.81 55.63 -24.99
CA GLN A 690 -7.36 56.75 -25.81
C GLN A 690 -8.27 56.88 -27.04
N ASP A 691 -9.16 57.86 -26.95
CA ASP A 691 -10.04 58.36 -28.01
C ASP A 691 -9.24 59.01 -29.15
N ASP A 692 -8.96 58.25 -30.22
CA ASP A 692 -8.50 58.77 -31.51
C ASP A 692 -9.67 58.81 -32.52
N ALA A 693 -10.57 59.77 -32.34
CA ALA A 693 -11.54 60.15 -33.36
C ALA A 693 -10.90 61.05 -34.43
N GLU A 694 -10.77 60.49 -35.64
CA GLU A 694 -10.32 61.19 -36.85
C GLU A 694 -11.06 62.52 -37.12
N GLY A 695 -10.29 63.51 -37.54
CA GLY A 695 -10.78 64.86 -37.79
C GLY A 695 -11.77 64.99 -38.94
N MET A 696 -12.76 65.86 -38.74
CA MET A 696 -13.52 66.53 -39.81
C MET A 696 -13.90 67.95 -39.35
N MET A 697 -12.96 68.90 -39.52
CA MET A 697 -13.26 70.35 -39.46
C MET A 697 -13.56 70.85 -40.88
N ALA A 698 -14.80 71.30 -41.06
CA ALA A 698 -15.30 71.99 -42.24
C ALA A 698 -15.15 73.52 -42.07
N PHE A 699 -14.40 74.13 -43.00
CA PHE A 699 -14.47 75.52 -43.50
C PHE A 699 -14.45 76.73 -42.52
N ALA A 700 -13.34 77.48 -42.54
CA ALA A 700 -13.30 78.92 -42.90
C ALA A 700 -11.86 79.42 -43.06
#